data_AF-A0A972GEN0-F1
#
_entry.id   AF-A0A972GEN0-F1
#
_cell.length_a   1.000
_cell.length_b   1.000
_cell.length_c   1.000
_cell.angle_alpha   90.00
_cell.angle_beta   90.00
_cell.angle_gamma   90.00
#
_symmetry.space_group_name_H-M   'P 1'
#
loop_
_entity.id
_entity.type
_entity.pdbx_description
1 polymer ?
#
loop_
_entity_poly.entity_id
_entity_poly.type
_entity_poly.pdbx_seq_one_letter_code
_entity_poly.pdbx_strand_id
1 'polypeptide(L)'
;MYRYISFFLFAVIFGACTPTPPTPMMTTPNAVELVTISFAANESARDTYMPLIEAFEAANPHIQIRFESLNTITEITDTTSNHSNQQLAQTVHAVDTAAVSFVTPDDIPRGYLRNLTPFIDADRTFQRDDYHNGALEILSQDGDIYLLPHARPVFFTSYNKELWSQSQLPPPTPEWTWQDVLAAAEQIATTSSNTDTVYGTEGAIIKFFSGLNERTEILSTPIDQISLDDPTIATLLEEVITLTKNGVIYEEIVHSGQEFDMEALQQLILDQRLGIWSPDIMTFLPPEQQPDFEIGTIATPPLPTPFFWGSAPGFIMSNGTQHPEEAWRWLSFLSQQPAPFQAEVSQVPSHFPARKSIAEQVGYWDKLDDEAEAAIQTLLERPGGVFDHSLDERLYMTLYSALYAALSGEQTPEEALEGAQTMLEDSIAQAQTQAQPVGTPEPFVVVTPMPDEAPAGAATITFGTLGFNDDQLRQIARSFHQQQSDVFVTIDGSSAGPNRNLANTAANTDCFMSIDPLHLEQMDATLDLQPLIDADNTFALDNYAMGLLAPYQRDSELHGLPYAVDLLALAYNQELFEAAGIEPPSAAWTPADFQAAAQQLTLGGGDDQQYGYATTGPHPKELFFFLDRLEVATTQGSDPIQPNFTDPRLIEAVQWYIDLLRSTSPHTQLQGYTIDSWPTVGSEAIFQGRAGMWFVFGLSSVDHGSSTFTTVLTPPPLSTGTVTTNRLRMLGFHISANTSQPRACWTWLKHLTNDTSGLQGLFPANRALITNQTLPDGAAEVYAAYDEALSQSTATLTNDAMIDYFWFLRAVDRALQGADLAEELADAQTLTEQYLDCVSGDTDGATCATQIDPEYNGLR
;
A
#
# COMPACT_ATOMS: atom_id res chain seq x y z
N MET A 1 -36.37 -77.51 -29.16
CA MET A 1 -35.60 -78.77 -29.15
C MET A 1 -34.36 -78.53 -28.29
N TYR A 2 -33.90 -79.51 -27.49
CA TYR A 2 -33.11 -79.32 -26.26
C TYR A 2 -33.96 -78.61 -25.16
N ARG A 3 -34.11 -79.08 -23.90
CA ARG A 3 -33.22 -79.68 -22.85
C ARG A 3 -32.33 -78.63 -22.18
N TYR A 4 -32.18 -78.53 -20.85
CA TYR A 4 -32.87 -79.10 -19.65
C TYR A 4 -32.37 -78.30 -18.40
N ILE A 5 -32.77 -78.45 -17.12
CA ILE A 5 -33.57 -79.45 -16.36
C ILE A 5 -34.81 -78.71 -15.74
N SER A 6 -35.27 -79.03 -14.52
CA SER A 6 -36.30 -78.30 -13.74
C SER A 6 -36.10 -78.46 -12.21
N PHE A 7 -36.70 -77.56 -11.42
CA PHE A 7 -36.89 -77.69 -9.97
C PHE A 7 -37.66 -78.98 -9.59
N PHE A 8 -37.51 -79.46 -8.35
CA PHE A 8 -38.66 -79.55 -7.42
C PHE A 8 -38.26 -79.65 -5.93
N LEU A 9 -39.20 -79.26 -5.06
CA LEU A 9 -39.11 -79.20 -3.60
C LEU A 9 -38.92 -80.56 -2.90
N PHE A 10 -38.35 -80.50 -1.70
CA PHE A 10 -38.87 -81.24 -0.54
C PHE A 10 -38.79 -80.36 0.72
N ALA A 11 -39.75 -80.50 1.64
CA ALA A 11 -39.86 -79.67 2.84
C ALA A 11 -39.93 -80.53 4.10
N VAL A 12 -39.32 -80.07 5.19
CA VAL A 12 -39.47 -80.62 6.55
C VAL A 12 -39.54 -79.45 7.54
N ILE A 13 -40.46 -79.56 8.50
CA ILE A 13 -40.69 -78.60 9.58
C ILE A 13 -40.04 -79.15 10.85
N PHE A 14 -39.35 -78.32 11.63
CA PHE A 14 -39.34 -78.37 13.11
C PHE A 14 -38.86 -77.02 13.67
N GLY A 15 -39.17 -76.72 14.93
CA GLY A 15 -38.84 -75.43 15.53
C GLY A 15 -38.53 -75.49 17.03
N ALA A 16 -38.08 -74.34 17.54
CA ALA A 16 -37.89 -73.99 18.95
C ALA A 16 -36.82 -74.76 19.76
N CYS A 17 -35.62 -74.18 19.81
CA CYS A 17 -34.90 -73.93 21.08
C CYS A 17 -34.16 -72.59 20.95
N THR A 18 -34.04 -71.82 22.03
CA THR A 18 -33.65 -70.40 22.00
C THR A 18 -32.13 -70.18 22.06
N PRO A 19 -31.54 -69.36 21.17
CA PRO A 19 -30.20 -68.80 21.37
C PRO A 19 -30.21 -67.60 22.34
N THR A 20 -29.03 -67.26 22.84
CA THR A 20 -28.73 -66.13 23.76
C THR A 20 -29.18 -64.77 23.19
N PRO A 21 -29.63 -63.80 24.01
CA PRO A 21 -29.85 -62.43 23.54
C PRO A 21 -28.55 -61.84 22.96
N PRO A 22 -28.62 -61.03 21.89
CA PRO A 22 -27.44 -60.36 21.34
C PRO A 22 -26.91 -59.32 22.33
N THR A 23 -25.59 -59.30 22.51
CA THR A 23 -24.89 -58.14 23.10
C THR A 23 -25.25 -56.92 22.25
N PRO A 24 -25.62 -55.77 22.85
CA PRO A 24 -25.79 -54.55 22.07
C PRO A 24 -24.45 -54.20 21.42
N MET A 25 -24.43 -54.16 20.09
CA MET A 25 -23.35 -53.49 19.38
C MET A 25 -23.40 -52.02 19.80
N MET A 26 -22.33 -51.52 20.43
CA MET A 26 -22.17 -50.08 20.55
C MET A 26 -22.06 -49.55 19.13
N THR A 27 -23.02 -48.72 18.72
CA THR A 27 -22.85 -47.90 17.52
C THR A 27 -21.62 -47.03 17.76
N THR A 28 -20.61 -47.17 16.91
CA THR A 28 -19.54 -46.18 16.80
C THR A 28 -20.20 -44.80 16.71
N PRO A 29 -19.72 -43.76 17.41
CA PRO A 29 -20.12 -42.40 17.09
C PRO A 29 -19.93 -42.18 15.59
N ASN A 30 -20.87 -41.49 14.94
CA ASN A 30 -20.61 -41.02 13.58
C ASN A 30 -19.34 -40.18 13.64
N ALA A 31 -18.39 -40.43 12.72
CA ALA A 31 -17.37 -39.43 12.44
C ALA A 31 -18.12 -38.18 11.99
N VAL A 32 -17.91 -37.06 12.69
CA VAL A 32 -18.42 -35.78 12.23
C VAL A 32 -17.56 -35.39 11.04
N GLU A 33 -18.20 -35.08 9.92
CA GLU A 33 -17.52 -34.65 8.71
C GLU A 33 -16.92 -33.27 8.97
N LEU A 34 -15.63 -33.10 8.63
CA LEU A 34 -14.93 -31.84 8.83
C LEU A 34 -15.38 -30.85 7.76
N VAL A 35 -15.87 -29.69 8.19
CA VAL A 35 -16.31 -28.60 7.31
C VAL A 35 -15.24 -27.51 7.29
N THR A 36 -14.71 -27.18 6.11
CA THR A 36 -13.82 -26.03 5.94
C THR A 36 -14.62 -24.82 5.48
N ILE A 37 -14.52 -23.71 6.20
CA ILE A 37 -15.10 -22.40 5.86
C ILE A 37 -13.97 -21.47 5.46
N SER A 38 -14.12 -20.78 4.34
CA SER A 38 -13.17 -19.77 3.91
C SER A 38 -13.56 -18.38 4.41
N PHE A 39 -12.57 -17.65 4.95
CA PHE A 39 -12.72 -16.34 5.56
C PHE A 39 -11.64 -15.39 5.03
N ALA A 40 -12.03 -14.31 4.37
CA ALA A 40 -11.08 -13.31 3.90
C ALA A 40 -11.03 -12.05 4.78
N ALA A 41 -9.84 -11.48 4.94
CA ALA A 41 -9.61 -10.14 5.47
C ALA A 41 -8.34 -9.54 4.83
N ASN A 42 -8.03 -8.27 5.10
CA ASN A 42 -6.76 -7.68 4.68
C ASN A 42 -5.59 -8.41 5.38
N GLU A 43 -4.48 -8.65 4.68
CA GLU A 43 -3.35 -9.45 5.22
C GLU A 43 -2.75 -8.82 6.49
N SER A 44 -2.77 -7.49 6.60
CA SER A 44 -2.36 -6.73 7.79
C SER A 44 -3.17 -7.04 9.05
N ALA A 45 -4.33 -7.69 8.94
CA ALA A 45 -5.15 -8.14 10.06
C ALA A 45 -4.94 -9.63 10.42
N ARG A 46 -4.13 -10.39 9.66
CA ARG A 46 -3.90 -11.84 9.86
C ARG A 46 -3.56 -12.17 11.31
N ASP A 47 -2.58 -11.46 11.90
CA ASP A 47 -2.11 -11.73 13.26
C ASP A 47 -3.17 -11.49 14.35
N THR A 48 -4.23 -10.72 14.05
CA THR A 48 -5.38 -10.60 14.96
C THR A 48 -6.40 -11.72 14.73
N TYR A 49 -6.62 -12.14 13.48
CA TYR A 49 -7.60 -13.18 13.18
C TYR A 49 -7.11 -14.60 13.45
N MET A 50 -5.82 -14.91 13.31
CA MET A 50 -5.28 -16.26 13.53
C MET A 50 -5.55 -16.80 14.96
N PRO A 51 -5.32 -16.05 16.07
CA PRO A 51 -5.69 -16.50 17.41
C PRO A 51 -7.21 -16.69 17.61
N LEU A 52 -8.03 -15.91 16.89
CA LEU A 52 -9.50 -16.03 16.94
C LEU A 52 -9.97 -17.29 16.19
N ILE A 53 -9.31 -17.64 15.08
CA ILE A 53 -9.50 -18.90 14.36
C ILE A 53 -9.15 -20.09 15.28
N GLU A 54 -7.95 -20.11 15.88
CA GLU A 54 -7.54 -21.18 16.80
C GLU A 54 -8.53 -21.38 17.96
N ALA A 55 -9.00 -20.27 18.56
CA ALA A 55 -9.99 -20.31 19.63
C ALA A 55 -11.36 -20.85 19.16
N PHE A 56 -11.79 -20.49 17.95
CA PHE A 56 -13.05 -20.97 17.38
C PHE A 56 -12.99 -22.45 17.00
N GLU A 57 -11.92 -22.91 16.37
CA GLU A 57 -11.70 -24.32 16.00
C GLU A 57 -11.59 -25.22 17.25
N ALA A 58 -10.90 -24.77 18.29
CA ALA A 58 -10.83 -25.46 19.57
C ALA A 58 -12.21 -25.62 20.25
N ALA A 59 -13.12 -24.67 20.03
CA ALA A 59 -14.52 -24.76 20.47
C ALA A 59 -15.42 -25.56 19.51
N ASN A 60 -15.09 -25.61 18.22
CA ASN A 60 -15.85 -26.24 17.15
C ASN A 60 -14.97 -27.24 16.35
N PRO A 61 -14.54 -28.38 16.93
CA PRO A 61 -13.55 -29.30 16.31
C PRO A 61 -14.08 -30.13 15.12
N HIS A 62 -15.13 -29.64 14.46
CA HIS A 62 -15.71 -30.12 13.21
C HIS A 62 -15.81 -29.01 12.14
N ILE A 63 -15.39 -27.79 12.47
CA ILE A 63 -15.28 -26.65 11.58
C ILE A 63 -13.82 -26.21 11.58
N GLN A 64 -13.26 -25.96 10.41
CA GLN A 64 -11.94 -25.37 10.18
C GLN A 64 -12.11 -24.03 9.46
N ILE A 65 -11.40 -22.98 9.85
CA ILE A 65 -11.45 -21.67 9.21
C ILE A 65 -10.17 -21.44 8.41
N ARG A 66 -10.31 -21.32 7.08
CA ARG A 66 -9.22 -20.94 6.18
C ARG A 66 -9.17 -19.42 6.07
N PHE A 67 -8.11 -18.79 6.59
CA PHE A 67 -7.83 -17.38 6.32
C PHE A 67 -7.29 -17.19 4.91
N GLU A 68 -7.85 -16.23 4.17
CA GLU A 68 -7.41 -15.80 2.84
C GLU A 68 -7.19 -14.28 2.80
N SER A 69 -6.21 -13.80 2.02
CA SER A 69 -5.94 -12.37 1.89
C SER A 69 -6.88 -11.72 0.86
N LEU A 70 -7.56 -10.64 1.25
CA LEU A 70 -8.34 -9.80 0.33
C LEU A 70 -7.46 -9.14 -0.72
N ASN A 71 -6.24 -8.70 -0.37
CA ASN A 71 -5.28 -8.12 -1.31
C ASN A 71 -4.97 -9.12 -2.45
N THR A 72 -4.78 -10.40 -2.10
CA THR A 72 -4.54 -11.47 -3.09
C THR A 72 -5.79 -11.81 -3.92
N ILE A 73 -6.99 -11.77 -3.33
CA ILE A 73 -8.25 -12.10 -4.03
C ILE A 73 -8.67 -11.01 -5.02
N THR A 74 -8.42 -9.75 -4.68
CA THR A 74 -8.93 -8.58 -5.40
C THR A 74 -7.93 -7.97 -6.38
N GLU A 75 -6.65 -8.38 -6.27
CA GLU A 75 -5.50 -7.81 -6.99
C GLU A 75 -5.20 -6.34 -6.64
N ILE A 76 -5.79 -5.84 -5.54
CA ILE A 76 -5.62 -4.46 -5.06
C ILE A 76 -4.38 -4.37 -4.16
N THR A 77 -3.33 -3.75 -4.69
CA THR A 77 -2.09 -3.43 -3.96
C THR A 77 -2.08 -2.04 -3.35
N ASP A 78 -3.04 -1.18 -3.70
CA ASP A 78 -3.08 0.24 -3.33
C ASP A 78 -4.48 0.66 -2.85
N THR A 79 -4.54 1.26 -1.65
CA THR A 79 -5.76 1.73 -1.00
C THR A 79 -6.48 2.89 -1.69
N THR A 80 -5.84 3.55 -2.66
CA THR A 80 -6.41 4.69 -3.40
C THR A 80 -7.35 4.28 -4.55
N SER A 81 -7.29 3.03 -5.01
CA SER A 81 -7.97 2.56 -6.23
C SER A 81 -9.42 2.09 -5.99
N ASN A 82 -10.38 3.02 -6.12
CA ASN A 82 -11.79 2.76 -5.80
C ASN A 82 -12.51 1.94 -6.90
N HIS A 83 -12.48 0.61 -6.80
CA HIS A 83 -13.11 -0.33 -7.76
C HIS A 83 -14.06 -1.35 -7.09
N SER A 84 -14.82 -0.90 -6.08
CA SER A 84 -15.68 -1.71 -5.19
C SER A 84 -16.58 -2.75 -5.90
N ASN A 85 -17.16 -2.38 -7.05
CA ASN A 85 -18.06 -3.24 -7.83
C ASN A 85 -17.41 -4.56 -8.30
N GLN A 86 -16.13 -4.53 -8.68
CA GLN A 86 -15.38 -5.74 -9.04
C GLN A 86 -14.86 -6.46 -7.80
N GLN A 87 -14.39 -5.68 -6.81
CA GLN A 87 -13.84 -6.14 -5.54
C GLN A 87 -14.79 -7.11 -4.82
N LEU A 88 -16.07 -6.73 -4.65
CA LEU A 88 -17.05 -7.59 -3.98
C LEU A 88 -17.30 -8.90 -4.75
N ALA A 89 -17.40 -8.85 -6.07
CA ALA A 89 -17.63 -10.03 -6.90
C ALA A 89 -16.45 -11.01 -6.82
N GLN A 90 -15.20 -10.51 -6.87
CA GLN A 90 -14.00 -11.31 -6.61
C GLN A 90 -14.05 -11.96 -5.22
N THR A 91 -14.33 -11.18 -4.17
CA THR A 91 -14.42 -11.67 -2.78
C THR A 91 -15.47 -12.78 -2.62
N VAL A 92 -16.73 -12.55 -2.99
CA VAL A 92 -17.80 -13.52 -2.74
C VAL A 92 -17.70 -14.78 -3.60
N HIS A 93 -17.04 -14.74 -4.76
CA HIS A 93 -16.75 -15.94 -5.54
C HIS A 93 -15.57 -16.75 -4.97
N ALA A 94 -14.61 -16.09 -4.31
CA ALA A 94 -13.44 -16.73 -3.72
C ALA A 94 -13.69 -17.35 -2.33
N VAL A 95 -14.52 -16.73 -1.48
CA VAL A 95 -14.68 -17.15 -0.08
C VAL A 95 -16.14 -17.20 0.44
N ASP A 96 -16.38 -18.02 1.46
CA ASP A 96 -17.67 -18.20 2.13
C ASP A 96 -18.04 -16.97 2.97
N THR A 97 -17.05 -16.33 3.58
CA THR A 97 -17.19 -15.18 4.48
C THR A 97 -16.03 -14.20 4.31
N ALA A 98 -16.24 -12.92 4.64
CA ALA A 98 -15.17 -11.94 4.65
C ALA A 98 -15.42 -10.78 5.64
N ALA A 99 -14.35 -10.19 6.16
CA ALA A 99 -14.37 -8.91 6.88
C ALA A 99 -14.05 -7.78 5.91
N VAL A 100 -14.97 -6.83 5.73
CA VAL A 100 -14.95 -5.84 4.63
C VAL A 100 -15.41 -4.45 5.09
N SER A 101 -15.00 -3.42 4.34
CA SER A 101 -15.35 -2.00 4.55
C SER A 101 -15.76 -1.28 3.25
N PHE A 102 -16.00 -2.01 2.16
CA PHE A 102 -16.27 -1.48 0.81
C PHE A 102 -17.66 -1.83 0.23
N VAL A 103 -18.62 -2.28 1.05
CA VAL A 103 -19.90 -2.84 0.57
C VAL A 103 -21.04 -1.83 0.69
N THR A 104 -21.78 -1.64 -0.39
CA THR A 104 -22.76 -0.55 -0.54
C THR A 104 -24.21 -1.06 -0.66
N PRO A 105 -25.24 -0.22 -0.43
CA PRO A 105 -26.63 -0.60 -0.68
C PRO A 105 -26.88 -1.09 -2.12
N ASP A 106 -26.18 -0.49 -3.10
CA ASP A 106 -26.25 -0.85 -4.52
C ASP A 106 -25.70 -2.25 -4.84
N ASP A 107 -25.02 -2.90 -3.90
CA ASP A 107 -24.60 -4.31 -4.01
C ASP A 107 -25.72 -5.31 -3.70
N ILE A 108 -26.71 -4.93 -2.88
CA ILE A 108 -27.76 -5.84 -2.42
C ILE A 108 -28.61 -6.38 -3.59
N PRO A 109 -29.08 -5.55 -4.55
CA PRO A 109 -29.83 -6.03 -5.72
C PRO A 109 -29.06 -6.98 -6.64
N ARG A 110 -27.72 -7.06 -6.51
CA ARG A 110 -26.85 -7.94 -7.31
C ARG A 110 -26.88 -9.39 -6.82
N GLY A 111 -27.42 -9.66 -5.62
CA GLY A 111 -27.68 -11.01 -5.10
C GLY A 111 -26.43 -11.83 -4.74
N TYR A 112 -25.25 -11.21 -4.69
CA TYR A 112 -23.99 -11.83 -4.29
C TYR A 112 -23.89 -12.10 -2.77
N LEU A 113 -24.53 -11.24 -1.97
CA LEU A 113 -24.56 -11.32 -0.51
C LEU A 113 -25.69 -12.24 -0.04
N ARG A 114 -25.46 -13.00 1.03
CA ARG A 114 -26.49 -13.80 1.68
C ARG A 114 -27.21 -12.99 2.76
N ASN A 115 -28.54 -12.96 2.69
CA ASN A 115 -29.39 -12.42 3.75
C ASN A 115 -29.13 -13.18 5.07
N LEU A 116 -28.74 -12.42 6.10
CA LEU A 116 -28.38 -12.90 7.43
C LEU A 116 -29.59 -12.96 8.38
N THR A 117 -30.67 -12.22 8.13
CA THR A 117 -31.86 -12.13 9.00
C THR A 117 -32.42 -13.50 9.42
N PRO A 118 -32.54 -14.52 8.54
CA PRO A 118 -33.00 -15.86 8.93
C PRO A 118 -32.10 -16.57 9.96
N PHE A 119 -30.79 -16.34 9.91
CA PHE A 119 -29.83 -16.91 10.85
C PHE A 119 -29.89 -16.18 12.20
N ILE A 120 -30.00 -14.84 12.16
CA ILE A 120 -30.19 -13.99 13.35
C ILE A 120 -31.52 -14.35 14.07
N ASP A 121 -32.59 -14.69 13.33
CA ASP A 121 -33.87 -15.16 13.91
C ASP A 121 -33.80 -16.58 14.48
N ALA A 122 -32.95 -17.45 13.93
CA ALA A 122 -32.78 -18.82 14.38
C ALA A 122 -31.87 -18.91 15.63
N ASP A 123 -30.81 -18.10 15.67
CA ASP A 123 -29.80 -18.09 16.72
C ASP A 123 -30.28 -17.38 17.99
N ARG A 124 -30.87 -18.15 18.89
CA ARG A 124 -31.32 -17.67 20.22
C ARG A 124 -30.19 -17.28 21.17
N THR A 125 -28.92 -17.43 20.78
CA THR A 125 -27.77 -16.92 21.54
C THR A 125 -27.28 -15.58 21.01
N PHE A 126 -27.67 -15.20 19.79
CA PHE A 126 -27.37 -13.89 19.22
C PHE A 126 -28.16 -12.78 19.93
N GLN A 127 -27.43 -11.88 20.60
CA GLN A 127 -28.02 -10.76 21.31
C GLN A 127 -28.21 -9.58 20.35
N ARG A 128 -29.44 -9.40 19.84
CA ARG A 128 -29.84 -8.20 19.07
C ARG A 128 -29.80 -6.93 19.92
N ASP A 129 -30.37 -6.97 21.12
CA ASP A 129 -30.50 -5.81 22.02
C ASP A 129 -29.15 -5.25 22.53
N ASP A 130 -28.06 -6.00 22.31
CA ASP A 130 -26.68 -5.59 22.59
C ASP A 130 -26.11 -4.65 21.49
N TYR A 131 -26.65 -4.66 20.28
CA TYR A 131 -26.27 -3.69 19.25
C TYR A 131 -26.79 -2.28 19.55
N HIS A 132 -26.06 -1.26 19.10
CA HIS A 132 -26.51 0.13 19.15
C HIS A 132 -27.66 0.40 18.16
N ASN A 133 -28.45 1.45 18.42
CA ASN A 133 -29.66 1.74 17.65
C ASN A 133 -29.34 1.99 16.16
N GLY A 134 -30.00 1.26 15.26
CA GLY A 134 -29.78 1.34 13.81
C GLY A 134 -28.45 0.74 13.33
N ALA A 135 -27.66 0.07 14.19
CA ALA A 135 -26.36 -0.46 13.79
C ALA A 135 -26.49 -1.69 12.88
N LEU A 136 -27.39 -2.64 13.20
CA LEU A 136 -27.63 -3.83 12.37
C LEU A 136 -28.27 -3.48 11.03
N GLU A 137 -28.97 -2.36 10.98
CA GLU A 137 -29.75 -1.88 9.85
C GLU A 137 -28.90 -1.12 8.81
N ILE A 138 -27.63 -0.81 9.10
CA ILE A 138 -26.72 -0.02 8.25
C ILE A 138 -26.66 -0.53 6.79
N LEU A 139 -26.62 -1.85 6.59
CA LEU A 139 -26.70 -2.48 5.28
C LEU A 139 -27.88 -3.45 5.23
N SER A 140 -29.08 -2.88 5.11
CA SER A 140 -30.33 -3.62 5.00
C SER A 140 -31.22 -3.12 3.87
N GLN A 141 -32.01 -4.02 3.29
CA GLN A 141 -33.02 -3.71 2.26
C GLN A 141 -34.32 -4.42 2.63
N ASP A 142 -35.45 -3.70 2.64
CA ASP A 142 -36.78 -4.22 3.03
C ASP A 142 -36.85 -4.93 4.41
N GLY A 143 -35.84 -4.75 5.26
CA GLY A 143 -35.68 -5.42 6.57
C GLY A 143 -34.78 -6.68 6.56
N ASP A 144 -34.27 -7.08 5.40
CA ASP A 144 -33.24 -8.11 5.28
C ASP A 144 -31.84 -7.51 5.47
N ILE A 145 -31.01 -8.12 6.33
CA ILE A 145 -29.67 -7.65 6.71
C ILE A 145 -28.61 -8.42 5.91
N TYR A 146 -27.64 -7.74 5.29
CA TYR A 146 -26.65 -8.36 4.40
C TYR A 146 -25.19 -8.29 4.87
N LEU A 147 -24.91 -7.51 5.91
CA LEU A 147 -23.60 -7.40 6.58
C LEU A 147 -23.82 -7.40 8.10
N LEU A 148 -22.96 -8.10 8.83
CA LEU A 148 -22.96 -8.14 10.30
C LEU A 148 -21.90 -7.15 10.82
N PRO A 149 -22.29 -5.96 11.30
CA PRO A 149 -21.34 -4.89 11.62
C PRO A 149 -20.44 -5.26 12.82
N HIS A 150 -19.16 -4.91 12.69
CA HIS A 150 -18.19 -4.92 13.79
C HIS A 150 -18.17 -3.55 14.48
N ALA A 151 -18.04 -2.47 13.70
CA ALA A 151 -18.07 -1.10 14.19
C ALA A 151 -19.00 -0.23 13.33
N ARG A 152 -19.49 0.85 13.94
CA ARG A 152 -20.24 1.94 13.30
C ARG A 152 -19.27 3.12 13.15
N PRO A 153 -19.09 3.69 11.94
CA PRO A 153 -18.29 4.90 11.79
C PRO A 153 -18.97 6.06 12.54
N VAL A 154 -18.16 6.85 13.23
CA VAL A 154 -18.58 8.02 14.00
C VAL A 154 -17.69 9.20 13.60
N PHE A 155 -18.33 10.28 13.18
CA PHE A 155 -17.65 11.46 12.64
C PHE A 155 -17.76 12.62 13.62
N PHE A 156 -16.62 13.25 13.89
CA PHE A 156 -16.49 14.37 14.80
C PHE A 156 -15.94 15.58 14.07
N THR A 157 -16.13 16.74 14.68
CA THR A 157 -15.50 17.98 14.25
C THR A 157 -14.77 18.56 15.45
N SER A 158 -13.48 18.83 15.30
CA SER A 158 -12.64 19.39 16.35
C SER A 158 -12.61 20.91 16.26
N TYR A 159 -12.39 21.59 17.38
CA TYR A 159 -12.22 23.04 17.41
C TYR A 159 -11.24 23.51 18.49
N ASN A 160 -10.61 24.67 18.30
CA ASN A 160 -9.72 25.27 19.30
C ASN A 160 -10.55 26.02 20.36
N LYS A 161 -10.51 25.57 21.61
CA LYS A 161 -11.31 26.16 22.71
C LYS A 161 -10.88 27.58 23.08
N GLU A 162 -9.62 27.95 22.86
CA GLU A 162 -9.16 29.33 23.07
C GLU A 162 -9.72 30.27 22.00
N LEU A 163 -9.56 29.96 20.70
CA LEU A 163 -10.14 30.77 19.61
C LEU A 163 -11.65 30.95 19.78
N TRP A 164 -12.37 29.87 20.12
CA TRP A 164 -13.81 29.88 20.40
C TRP A 164 -14.20 30.84 21.53
N SER A 165 -13.41 30.83 22.62
CA SER A 165 -13.58 31.69 23.79
C SER A 165 -13.24 33.15 23.49
N GLN A 166 -12.14 33.42 22.76
CA GLN A 166 -11.76 34.75 22.29
C GLN A 166 -12.85 35.36 21.39
N SER A 167 -13.42 34.56 20.49
CA SER A 167 -14.54 34.93 19.62
C SER A 167 -15.89 35.07 20.33
N GLN A 168 -15.98 34.74 21.63
CA GLN A 168 -17.21 34.82 22.44
C GLN A 168 -18.37 33.97 21.90
N LEU A 169 -18.05 32.83 21.27
CA LEU A 169 -19.05 31.88 20.79
C LEU A 169 -19.75 31.16 21.95
N PRO A 170 -21.03 30.77 21.80
CA PRO A 170 -21.70 29.90 22.77
C PRO A 170 -21.07 28.50 22.76
N PRO A 171 -21.16 27.72 23.84
CA PRO A 171 -20.80 26.30 23.80
C PRO A 171 -21.58 25.59 22.68
N PRO A 172 -20.94 24.70 21.90
CA PRO A 172 -21.64 23.93 20.87
C PRO A 172 -22.64 22.96 21.49
N THR A 173 -23.61 22.49 20.69
CA THR A 173 -24.66 21.56 21.15
C THR A 173 -24.87 20.40 20.17
N PRO A 174 -25.40 19.24 20.63
CA PRO A 174 -25.74 18.07 19.81
C PRO A 174 -26.52 18.32 18.51
N GLU A 175 -27.29 19.40 18.49
CA GLU A 175 -28.26 19.77 17.45
C GLU A 175 -27.71 20.76 16.41
N TRP A 176 -26.42 21.11 16.45
CA TRP A 176 -25.79 22.03 15.51
C TRP A 176 -25.91 21.58 14.05
N THR A 177 -26.15 22.56 13.17
CA THR A 177 -26.17 22.44 11.71
C THR A 177 -24.81 22.81 11.10
N TRP A 178 -24.60 22.58 9.81
CA TRP A 178 -23.42 23.11 9.12
C TRP A 178 -23.51 24.62 8.94
N GLN A 179 -24.71 25.19 8.84
CA GLN A 179 -24.89 26.64 8.93
C GLN A 179 -24.41 27.22 10.28
N ASP A 180 -24.61 26.51 11.41
CA ASP A 180 -24.06 26.94 12.71
C ASP A 180 -22.52 26.86 12.74
N VAL A 181 -21.94 25.79 12.18
CA VAL A 181 -20.48 25.65 12.04
C VAL A 181 -19.88 26.74 11.16
N LEU A 182 -20.50 27.07 10.02
CA LEU A 182 -20.05 28.16 9.16
C LEU A 182 -20.18 29.54 9.82
N ALA A 183 -21.27 29.79 10.56
CA ALA A 183 -21.43 31.03 11.32
C ALA A 183 -20.38 31.16 12.46
N ALA A 184 -20.01 30.04 13.09
CA ALA A 184 -18.91 30.00 14.06
C ALA A 184 -17.54 30.25 13.37
N ALA A 185 -17.30 29.64 12.21
CA ALA A 185 -16.09 29.85 11.41
C ALA A 185 -15.96 31.33 10.98
N GLU A 186 -17.02 31.96 10.48
CA GLU A 186 -17.04 33.41 10.15
C GLU A 186 -16.70 34.30 11.35
N GLN A 187 -17.08 33.90 12.57
CA GLN A 187 -16.82 34.64 13.81
C GLN A 187 -15.43 34.36 14.42
N ILE A 188 -14.75 33.29 14.00
CA ILE A 188 -13.34 32.99 14.35
C ILE A 188 -12.37 33.61 13.33
N ALA A 189 -12.75 33.64 12.05
CA ALA A 189 -11.88 34.07 10.96
C ALA A 189 -11.40 35.52 11.08
N THR A 190 -10.13 35.77 10.73
CA THR A 190 -9.53 37.11 10.77
C THR A 190 -8.86 37.47 9.45
N THR A 191 -9.44 38.45 8.74
CA THR A 191 -8.87 38.98 7.49
C THR A 191 -7.61 39.81 7.77
N SER A 192 -6.44 39.15 7.80
CA SER A 192 -5.13 39.80 7.75
C SER A 192 -4.63 39.88 6.31
N SER A 193 -3.78 40.86 6.00
CA SER A 193 -3.20 41.03 4.65
C SER A 193 -1.82 40.35 4.51
N ASN A 194 -1.59 39.27 5.25
CA ASN A 194 -0.29 38.64 5.46
C ASN A 194 -0.47 37.21 6.02
N THR A 195 0.64 36.52 6.30
CA THR A 195 0.74 35.20 6.95
C THR A 195 -0.08 35.02 8.24
N ASP A 196 -0.45 36.11 8.90
CA ASP A 196 -1.06 36.13 10.24
C ASP A 196 -2.59 35.89 10.23
N THR A 197 -3.13 35.36 9.14
CA THR A 197 -4.56 34.99 9.01
C THR A 197 -4.87 33.78 9.89
N VAL A 198 -5.93 33.90 10.70
CA VAL A 198 -6.62 32.78 11.35
C VAL A 198 -7.83 32.42 10.49
N TYR A 199 -7.90 31.18 10.03
CA TYR A 199 -9.02 30.63 9.28
C TYR A 199 -10.10 30.10 10.22
N GLY A 200 -11.37 30.21 9.81
CA GLY A 200 -12.50 29.70 10.59
C GLY A 200 -12.64 28.18 10.52
N THR A 201 -12.53 27.62 9.32
CA THR A 201 -12.63 26.17 9.06
C THR A 201 -11.89 25.76 7.78
N GLU A 202 -11.96 24.50 7.36
CA GLU A 202 -11.28 23.91 6.19
C GLU A 202 -12.28 23.39 5.13
N GLY A 203 -11.79 22.78 4.04
CA GLY A 203 -12.55 21.84 3.21
C GLY A 203 -13.84 22.41 2.61
N ALA A 204 -13.71 23.37 1.70
CA ALA A 204 -14.79 24.02 0.96
C ALA A 204 -15.74 23.01 0.29
N ILE A 205 -15.21 21.89 -0.21
CA ILE A 205 -16.01 20.81 -0.82
C ILE A 205 -17.03 20.22 0.16
N ILE A 206 -16.64 19.97 1.42
CA ILE A 206 -17.55 19.49 2.47
C ILE A 206 -18.62 20.55 2.71
N LYS A 207 -18.21 21.81 2.89
CA LYS A 207 -19.13 22.93 3.20
C LYS A 207 -20.13 23.18 2.06
N PHE A 208 -19.75 22.94 0.80
CA PHE A 208 -20.64 22.97 -0.36
C PHE A 208 -21.68 21.84 -0.32
N PHE A 209 -21.27 20.58 -0.11
CA PHE A 209 -22.22 19.46 0.03
C PHE A 209 -23.14 19.60 1.25
N SER A 210 -22.64 20.13 2.37
CA SER A 210 -23.45 20.51 3.53
C SER A 210 -24.58 21.48 3.16
N GLY A 211 -24.24 22.58 2.50
CA GLY A 211 -25.24 23.58 2.10
C GLY A 211 -26.23 23.05 1.07
N LEU A 212 -25.82 22.15 0.18
CA LEU A 212 -26.73 21.48 -0.75
C LEU A 212 -27.73 20.59 -0.01
N ASN A 213 -27.27 19.82 0.99
CA ASN A 213 -28.13 18.97 1.83
C ASN A 213 -29.13 19.77 2.67
N GLU A 214 -28.75 20.95 3.16
CA GLU A 214 -29.62 21.81 3.98
C GLU A 214 -30.63 22.64 3.15
N ARG A 215 -30.37 22.85 1.85
CA ARG A 215 -31.14 23.78 1.00
C ARG A 215 -31.86 23.12 -0.19
N THR A 216 -31.52 21.89 -0.56
CA THR A 216 -32.01 21.20 -1.76
C THR A 216 -32.24 19.70 -1.50
N GLU A 217 -32.96 19.03 -2.40
CA GLU A 217 -33.13 17.55 -2.38
C GLU A 217 -32.17 16.85 -3.36
N ILE A 218 -31.17 17.56 -3.92
CA ILE A 218 -30.37 17.07 -5.06
C ILE A 218 -29.53 15.82 -4.73
N LEU A 219 -29.01 15.74 -3.51
CA LEU A 219 -28.10 14.68 -3.07
C LEU A 219 -28.81 13.35 -2.74
N SER A 220 -30.15 13.37 -2.72
CA SER A 220 -31.02 12.18 -2.61
C SER A 220 -31.96 12.02 -3.83
N THR A 221 -31.85 12.89 -4.83
CA THR A 221 -32.59 12.79 -6.09
C THR A 221 -31.91 11.76 -7.00
N PRO A 222 -32.65 10.86 -7.67
CA PRO A 222 -32.05 9.95 -8.63
C PRO A 222 -31.33 10.71 -9.75
N ILE A 223 -30.11 10.30 -10.09
CA ILE A 223 -29.22 11.05 -10.99
C ILE A 223 -29.79 11.34 -12.38
N ASP A 224 -30.75 10.54 -12.86
CA ASP A 224 -31.45 10.76 -14.14
C ASP A 224 -32.52 11.87 -14.10
N GLN A 225 -32.74 12.48 -12.93
CA GLN A 225 -33.70 13.55 -12.66
C GLN A 225 -33.05 14.82 -12.10
N ILE A 226 -31.71 14.85 -11.98
CA ILE A 226 -30.95 16.01 -11.48
C ILE A 226 -30.83 17.10 -12.54
N SER A 227 -30.89 18.36 -12.09
CA SER A 227 -30.59 19.56 -12.88
C SER A 227 -29.71 20.51 -12.05
N LEU A 228 -28.57 20.93 -12.58
CA LEU A 228 -27.64 21.86 -11.93
C LEU A 228 -27.95 23.34 -12.22
N ASP A 229 -29.01 23.62 -12.99
CA ASP A 229 -29.46 24.98 -13.35
C ASP A 229 -30.25 25.71 -12.24
N ASP A 230 -30.45 25.08 -11.07
CA ASP A 230 -31.12 25.70 -9.92
C ASP A 230 -30.29 26.88 -9.37
N PRO A 231 -30.83 28.11 -9.36
CA PRO A 231 -30.14 29.28 -8.81
C PRO A 231 -29.70 29.13 -7.35
N THR A 232 -30.32 28.24 -6.56
CA THR A 232 -29.87 27.95 -5.19
C THR A 232 -28.52 27.23 -5.15
N ILE A 233 -28.19 26.40 -6.15
CA ILE A 233 -26.88 25.73 -6.28
C ILE A 233 -25.82 26.79 -6.61
N ALA A 234 -26.07 27.63 -7.62
CA ALA A 234 -25.16 28.71 -8.01
C ALA A 234 -24.94 29.75 -6.89
N THR A 235 -26.00 30.10 -6.15
CA THR A 235 -25.90 31.02 -5.01
C THR A 235 -25.03 30.43 -3.90
N LEU A 236 -25.22 29.14 -3.57
CA LEU A 236 -24.40 28.46 -2.56
C LEU A 236 -22.94 28.31 -3.00
N LEU A 237 -22.69 28.05 -4.28
CA LEU A 237 -21.34 27.95 -4.85
C LEU A 237 -20.60 29.28 -4.70
N GLU A 238 -21.23 30.41 -5.06
CA GLU A 238 -20.70 31.76 -4.84
C GLU A 238 -20.52 32.09 -3.34
N GLU A 239 -21.42 31.65 -2.45
CA GLU A 239 -21.25 31.79 -1.00
C GLU A 239 -19.98 31.08 -0.50
N VAL A 240 -19.78 29.80 -0.84
CA VAL A 240 -18.59 29.02 -0.43
C VAL A 240 -17.32 29.64 -1.00
N ILE A 241 -17.30 29.96 -2.29
CA ILE A 241 -16.16 30.62 -2.95
C ILE A 241 -15.83 31.96 -2.29
N THR A 242 -16.85 32.74 -1.89
CA THR A 242 -16.67 34.00 -1.17
C THR A 242 -16.09 33.78 0.22
N LEU A 243 -16.52 32.76 0.96
CA LEU A 243 -15.98 32.42 2.27
C LEU A 243 -14.52 31.97 2.19
N THR A 244 -14.15 31.15 1.19
CA THR A 244 -12.76 30.76 0.94
C THR A 244 -11.89 31.96 0.55
N LYS A 245 -12.34 32.78 -0.41
CA LYS A 245 -11.59 33.96 -0.89
C LYS A 245 -11.46 35.07 0.18
N ASN A 246 -12.28 35.04 1.23
CA ASN A 246 -12.17 35.91 2.41
C ASN A 246 -11.34 35.30 3.57
N GLY A 247 -10.82 34.07 3.43
CA GLY A 247 -10.06 33.40 4.50
C GLY A 247 -10.91 32.88 5.66
N VAL A 248 -12.22 32.67 5.45
CA VAL A 248 -13.07 31.97 6.43
C VAL A 248 -12.88 30.46 6.31
N ILE A 249 -12.83 29.96 5.07
CA ILE A 249 -12.52 28.57 4.75
C ILE A 249 -11.08 28.53 4.23
N TYR A 250 -10.23 27.69 4.83
CA TYR A 250 -8.96 27.28 4.25
C TYR A 250 -9.22 26.18 3.20
N GLU A 251 -8.70 26.39 2.00
CA GLU A 251 -8.71 25.42 0.91
C GLU A 251 -7.40 25.58 0.14
N GLU A 252 -6.67 24.49 -0.06
CA GLU A 252 -5.52 24.50 -0.96
C GLU A 252 -6.01 24.32 -2.40
N ILE A 253 -5.69 25.28 -3.27
CA ILE A 253 -5.98 25.15 -4.70
C ILE A 253 -4.86 24.30 -5.32
N VAL A 254 -4.94 23.00 -5.08
CA VAL A 254 -4.04 21.98 -5.64
C VAL A 254 -4.13 22.05 -7.17
N HIS A 255 -3.05 22.49 -7.81
CA HIS A 255 -2.96 22.48 -9.27
C HIS A 255 -2.65 21.05 -9.75
N SER A 256 -3.13 20.66 -10.94
CA SER A 256 -3.08 19.28 -11.43
C SER A 256 -1.66 18.68 -11.38
N GLY A 257 -1.45 17.69 -10.52
CA GLY A 257 -0.16 17.01 -10.34
C GLY A 257 0.59 17.34 -9.05
N GLN A 258 0.04 18.16 -8.15
CA GLN A 258 0.51 18.27 -6.76
C GLN A 258 -0.30 17.36 -5.83
N GLU A 259 0.34 16.89 -4.76
CA GLU A 259 -0.34 16.24 -3.62
C GLU A 259 -0.84 17.32 -2.63
N PHE A 260 -1.81 16.95 -1.79
CA PHE A 260 -2.38 17.83 -0.77
C PHE A 260 -1.42 17.99 0.42
N ASP A 261 -1.09 19.23 0.81
CA ASP A 261 -0.14 19.49 1.90
C ASP A 261 -0.78 19.31 3.28
N MET A 262 -0.84 18.04 3.71
CA MET A 262 -1.24 17.64 5.07
C MET A 262 -0.41 18.34 6.15
N GLU A 263 0.88 18.61 5.92
CA GLU A 263 1.74 19.24 6.91
C GLU A 263 1.38 20.71 7.07
N ALA A 264 1.19 21.46 5.98
CA ALA A 264 0.74 22.85 6.05
C ALA A 264 -0.58 23.00 6.82
N LEU A 265 -1.53 22.08 6.63
CA LEU A 265 -2.79 22.08 7.37
C LEU A 265 -2.62 21.72 8.85
N GLN A 266 -1.73 20.79 9.18
CA GLN A 266 -1.35 20.49 10.57
C GLN A 266 -0.66 21.68 11.24
N GLN A 267 0.26 22.36 10.56
CA GLN A 267 0.94 23.57 11.06
C GLN A 267 -0.05 24.71 11.30
N LEU A 268 -1.09 24.88 10.48
CA LEU A 268 -2.17 25.84 10.76
C LEU A 268 -2.93 25.54 12.05
N ILE A 269 -3.09 24.28 12.44
CA ILE A 269 -3.71 23.90 13.72
C ILE A 269 -2.72 24.17 14.86
N LEU A 270 -1.45 23.77 14.72
CA LEU A 270 -0.40 23.95 15.73
C LEU A 270 -0.11 25.43 16.04
N ASP A 271 -0.08 26.29 15.02
CA ASP A 271 0.05 27.76 15.16
C ASP A 271 -1.17 28.43 15.82
N GLN A 272 -2.26 27.70 16.08
CA GLN A 272 -3.58 28.24 16.45
C GLN A 272 -4.16 29.20 15.38
N ARG A 273 -3.96 28.85 14.10
CA ARG A 273 -4.43 29.59 12.91
C ARG A 273 -5.59 28.91 12.17
N LEU A 274 -6.16 27.84 12.73
CA LEU A 274 -7.40 27.20 12.26
C LEU A 274 -8.39 27.00 13.42
N GLY A 275 -9.63 27.45 13.22
CA GLY A 275 -10.68 27.43 14.25
C GLY A 275 -11.35 26.07 14.45
N ILE A 276 -11.77 25.43 13.35
CA ILE A 276 -12.64 24.24 13.31
C ILE A 276 -12.16 23.29 12.19
N TRP A 277 -11.88 22.02 12.50
CA TRP A 277 -11.27 21.08 11.55
C TRP A 277 -11.73 19.62 11.74
N SER A 278 -11.47 18.78 10.73
CA SER A 278 -11.73 17.34 10.75
C SER A 278 -10.61 16.58 11.51
N PRO A 279 -10.93 15.70 12.48
CA PRO A 279 -9.97 15.16 13.47
C PRO A 279 -8.89 14.24 12.89
N ASP A 280 -9.15 13.66 11.73
CA ASP A 280 -8.22 12.89 10.90
C ASP A 280 -6.94 13.68 10.55
N ILE A 281 -7.02 15.00 10.38
CA ILE A 281 -5.86 15.86 10.09
C ILE A 281 -4.75 15.70 11.14
N MET A 282 -5.11 15.61 12.43
CA MET A 282 -4.16 15.51 13.55
C MET A 282 -3.86 14.06 13.97
N THR A 283 -4.43 13.08 13.27
CA THR A 283 -4.44 11.67 13.70
C THR A 283 -3.08 10.99 13.58
N PHE A 284 -2.20 11.41 12.66
CA PHE A 284 -0.90 10.76 12.45
C PHE A 284 0.29 11.48 13.10
N LEU A 285 0.07 12.59 13.80
CA LEU A 285 1.13 13.32 14.50
C LEU A 285 1.60 12.56 15.75
N PRO A 286 2.92 12.38 15.94
CA PRO A 286 3.46 11.71 17.13
C PRO A 286 3.16 12.49 18.42
N PRO A 287 3.12 11.84 19.60
CA PRO A 287 2.69 12.47 20.86
C PRO A 287 3.44 13.76 21.23
N GLU A 288 4.71 13.88 20.85
CA GLU A 288 5.56 15.06 21.04
C GLU A 288 5.25 16.25 20.09
N GLN A 289 4.42 16.04 19.06
CA GLN A 289 3.95 17.05 18.10
C GLN A 289 2.44 17.32 18.24
N GLN A 290 1.76 16.71 19.21
CA GLN A 290 0.35 17.00 19.49
C GLN A 290 0.20 18.41 20.11
N PRO A 291 -0.92 19.13 19.85
CA PRO A 291 -1.13 20.50 20.35
C PRO A 291 -1.01 20.67 21.87
N ASP A 292 -0.48 21.83 22.31
CA ASP A 292 -0.36 22.19 23.74
C ASP A 292 -1.55 22.99 24.30
N PHE A 293 -2.56 23.25 23.46
CA PHE A 293 -3.79 23.97 23.78
C PHE A 293 -5.02 23.04 23.89
N GLU A 294 -6.10 23.53 24.52
CA GLU A 294 -7.34 22.74 24.71
C GLU A 294 -8.15 22.61 23.41
N ILE A 295 -8.38 21.37 22.97
CA ILE A 295 -9.24 21.01 21.83
C ILE A 295 -10.65 20.66 22.33
N GLY A 296 -11.67 21.05 21.58
CA GLY A 296 -13.06 20.60 21.74
C GLY A 296 -13.50 19.66 20.62
N THR A 297 -14.53 18.86 20.89
CA THR A 297 -15.00 17.77 20.04
C THR A 297 -16.52 17.78 19.98
N ILE A 298 -17.08 18.02 18.80
CA ILE A 298 -18.54 18.01 18.58
C ILE A 298 -18.93 16.87 17.65
N ALA A 299 -20.17 16.40 17.77
CA ALA A 299 -20.77 15.49 16.79
C ALA A 299 -20.89 16.23 15.45
N THR A 300 -20.25 15.75 14.38
CA THR A 300 -20.32 16.38 13.05
C THR A 300 -21.78 16.61 12.66
N PRO A 301 -22.18 17.81 12.21
CA PRO A 301 -23.56 18.06 11.77
C PRO A 301 -23.97 17.12 10.62
N PRO A 302 -25.27 16.79 10.47
CA PRO A 302 -25.71 15.80 9.48
C PRO A 302 -25.26 16.10 8.05
N LEU A 303 -24.42 15.22 7.51
CA LEU A 303 -24.08 15.13 6.08
C LEU A 303 -24.89 14.00 5.42
N PRO A 304 -25.17 14.10 4.11
CA PRO A 304 -25.38 12.92 3.29
C PRO A 304 -24.01 12.25 3.11
N THR A 305 -23.88 10.99 3.53
CA THR A 305 -22.56 10.34 3.61
C THR A 305 -21.91 10.24 2.23
N PRO A 306 -20.73 10.88 2.01
CA PRO A 306 -20.01 10.74 0.75
C PRO A 306 -19.58 9.28 0.55
N PHE A 307 -19.60 8.79 -0.69
CA PHE A 307 -19.16 7.44 -1.04
C PHE A 307 -17.76 7.08 -0.48
N PHE A 308 -16.87 8.08 -0.40
CA PHE A 308 -15.50 7.96 0.09
C PHE A 308 -15.36 7.85 1.63
N TRP A 309 -16.42 8.09 2.41
CA TRP A 309 -16.35 8.03 3.89
C TRP A 309 -16.46 6.60 4.45
N GLY A 310 -16.38 5.59 3.58
CA GLY A 310 -16.36 4.17 3.91
C GLY A 310 -17.74 3.57 4.21
N SER A 311 -17.94 2.31 3.84
CA SER A 311 -19.05 1.54 4.41
C SER A 311 -18.67 1.04 5.81
N ALA A 312 -19.67 0.84 6.68
CA ALA A 312 -19.39 0.43 8.05
C ALA A 312 -18.69 -0.96 8.08
N PRO A 313 -17.54 -1.09 8.75
CA PRO A 313 -16.76 -2.32 8.71
C PRO A 313 -17.50 -3.46 9.42
N GLY A 314 -17.60 -4.59 8.74
CA GLY A 314 -18.30 -5.76 9.24
C GLY A 314 -18.09 -7.00 8.39
N PHE A 315 -18.88 -8.03 8.68
CA PHE A 315 -18.71 -9.34 8.11
C PHE A 315 -19.83 -9.68 7.12
N ILE A 316 -19.44 -10.08 5.91
CA ILE A 316 -20.36 -10.57 4.87
C ILE A 316 -20.30 -12.10 4.76
N MET A 317 -21.38 -12.68 4.24
CA MET A 317 -21.45 -14.09 3.84
C MET A 317 -21.79 -14.19 2.36
N SER A 318 -21.01 -14.98 1.61
CA SER A 318 -21.25 -15.22 0.20
C SER A 318 -22.53 -16.01 -0.02
N ASN A 319 -23.34 -15.61 -1.00
CA ASN A 319 -24.51 -16.36 -1.39
C ASN A 319 -24.15 -17.72 -2.02
N GLY A 320 -22.91 -17.92 -2.47
CA GLY A 320 -22.41 -19.20 -2.99
C GLY A 320 -21.95 -20.22 -1.94
N THR A 321 -21.94 -19.88 -0.64
CA THR A 321 -21.49 -20.82 0.39
C THR A 321 -22.35 -22.09 0.45
N GLN A 322 -21.68 -23.23 0.59
CA GLN A 322 -22.31 -24.54 0.79
C GLN A 322 -22.55 -24.86 2.27
N HIS A 323 -21.96 -24.08 3.19
CA HIS A 323 -21.94 -24.34 4.63
C HIS A 323 -22.41 -23.13 5.46
N PRO A 324 -23.63 -22.62 5.22
CA PRO A 324 -24.08 -21.35 5.79
C PRO A 324 -24.33 -21.37 7.30
N GLU A 325 -24.61 -22.53 7.90
CA GLU A 325 -24.81 -22.66 9.35
C GLU A 325 -23.47 -22.58 10.09
N GLU A 326 -22.43 -23.21 9.54
CA GLU A 326 -21.05 -23.13 10.01
C GLU A 326 -20.44 -21.74 9.76
N ALA A 327 -20.71 -21.14 8.59
CA ALA A 327 -20.35 -19.75 8.29
C ALA A 327 -21.05 -18.76 9.24
N TRP A 328 -22.35 -18.94 9.52
CA TRP A 328 -23.06 -18.10 10.50
C TRP A 328 -22.43 -18.22 11.89
N ARG A 329 -22.06 -19.42 12.34
CA ARG A 329 -21.38 -19.62 13.63
C ARG A 329 -20.06 -18.86 13.71
N TRP A 330 -19.28 -18.84 12.63
CA TRP A 330 -18.05 -18.06 12.54
C TRP A 330 -18.32 -16.55 12.65
N LEU A 331 -19.27 -16.01 11.87
CA LEU A 331 -19.62 -14.59 11.92
C LEU A 331 -20.24 -14.17 13.27
N SER A 332 -21.13 -14.99 13.83
CA SER A 332 -21.73 -14.79 15.15
C SER A 332 -20.66 -14.75 16.25
N PHE A 333 -19.66 -15.64 16.19
CA PHE A 333 -18.48 -15.64 17.08
C PHE A 333 -17.61 -14.39 16.88
N LEU A 334 -17.23 -14.06 15.64
CA LEU A 334 -16.40 -12.89 15.33
C LEU A 334 -17.04 -11.60 15.83
N SER A 335 -18.35 -11.44 15.65
CA SER A 335 -19.09 -10.27 16.13
C SER A 335 -19.06 -10.09 17.65
N GLN A 336 -18.72 -11.13 18.42
CA GLN A 336 -18.61 -11.10 19.88
C GLN A 336 -17.15 -10.92 20.37
N GLN A 337 -16.19 -10.74 19.45
CA GLN A 337 -14.82 -10.41 19.81
C GLN A 337 -14.63 -8.89 19.84
N PRO A 338 -13.71 -8.37 20.67
CA PRO A 338 -13.04 -7.12 20.34
C PRO A 338 -12.18 -7.41 19.10
N ALA A 339 -12.74 -7.19 17.91
CA ALA A 339 -12.06 -7.43 16.64
C ALA A 339 -10.94 -6.37 16.45
N PRO A 340 -10.12 -6.45 15.38
CA PRO A 340 -9.03 -5.49 15.19
C PRO A 340 -9.57 -4.08 14.99
N PHE A 341 -9.61 -3.33 16.09
CA PHE A 341 -9.17 -1.95 16.08
C PHE A 341 -7.74 -1.96 15.52
N GLN A 342 -7.58 -1.52 14.27
CA GLN A 342 -6.31 -0.91 13.88
C GLN A 342 -5.97 0.12 14.95
N ALA A 343 -4.73 0.15 15.43
CA ALA A 343 -4.35 0.99 16.56
C ALA A 343 -4.69 2.45 16.24
N GLU A 344 -5.79 2.96 16.82
CA GLU A 344 -6.30 4.29 16.51
C GLU A 344 -5.27 5.31 16.98
N VAL A 345 -4.59 5.91 16.02
CA VAL A 345 -3.54 6.91 16.24
C VAL A 345 -4.15 8.25 16.71
N SER A 346 -5.47 8.40 16.52
CA SER A 346 -6.26 9.58 16.92
C SER A 346 -6.61 9.58 18.40
N GLN A 347 -6.75 10.78 18.98
CA GLN A 347 -7.26 10.95 20.35
C GLN A 347 -8.76 10.63 20.48
N VAL A 348 -9.53 10.65 19.38
CA VAL A 348 -10.96 10.31 19.36
C VAL A 348 -11.22 9.16 18.38
N PRO A 349 -11.61 7.97 18.86
CA PRO A 349 -11.93 6.81 18.02
C PRO A 349 -12.98 7.06 16.94
N SER A 350 -12.59 6.96 15.66
CA SER A 350 -13.49 7.11 14.51
C SER A 350 -14.39 5.89 14.28
N HIS A 351 -14.07 4.77 14.94
CA HIS A 351 -14.81 3.51 14.83
C HIS A 351 -15.44 3.12 16.17
N PHE A 352 -16.73 3.38 16.33
CA PHE A 352 -17.46 3.02 17.54
C PHE A 352 -17.89 1.53 17.51
N PRO A 353 -17.63 0.71 18.54
CA PRO A 353 -18.03 -0.70 18.54
C PRO A 353 -19.53 -0.90 18.30
N ALA A 354 -19.93 -1.75 17.35
CA ALA A 354 -21.35 -1.91 17.00
C ALA A 354 -22.20 -2.50 18.17
N ARG A 355 -21.53 -3.17 19.12
CA ARG A 355 -22.10 -3.77 20.34
C ARG A 355 -21.72 -3.00 21.62
N LYS A 356 -22.69 -2.85 22.51
CA LYS A 356 -22.55 -2.25 23.85
C LYS A 356 -21.55 -3.02 24.70
N SER A 357 -21.66 -4.35 24.72
CA SER A 357 -20.78 -5.23 25.49
C SER A 357 -19.32 -5.10 25.08
N ILE A 358 -19.04 -4.81 23.80
CA ILE A 358 -17.67 -4.64 23.29
C ILE A 358 -17.12 -3.26 23.67
N ALA A 359 -17.93 -2.20 23.58
CA ALA A 359 -17.56 -0.87 24.08
C ALA A 359 -17.25 -0.86 25.59
N GLU A 360 -18.02 -1.61 26.40
CA GLU A 360 -17.71 -1.85 27.80
C GLU A 360 -16.42 -2.69 27.97
N GLN A 361 -16.24 -3.77 27.20
CA GLN A 361 -15.11 -4.69 27.32
C GLN A 361 -13.75 -4.04 26.99
N VAL A 362 -13.69 -3.14 26.00
CA VAL A 362 -12.45 -2.47 25.59
C VAL A 362 -12.16 -1.17 26.37
N GLY A 363 -13.00 -0.83 27.35
CA GLY A 363 -12.91 0.43 28.09
C GLY A 363 -13.01 1.64 27.16
N TYR A 364 -13.93 1.60 26.19
CA TYR A 364 -14.05 2.65 25.17
C TYR A 364 -14.36 4.01 25.78
N TRP A 365 -15.36 4.04 26.67
CA TRP A 365 -15.81 5.26 27.36
C TRP A 365 -14.78 5.84 28.33
N ASP A 366 -13.94 4.99 28.95
CA ASP A 366 -12.90 5.40 29.91
C ASP A 366 -11.77 6.24 29.27
N LYS A 367 -11.78 6.42 27.94
CA LYS A 367 -10.78 7.17 27.15
C LYS A 367 -11.25 8.58 26.76
N LEU A 368 -12.53 8.89 26.92
CA LEU A 368 -13.17 10.11 26.43
C LEU A 368 -13.22 11.19 27.51
N ASP A 369 -13.39 12.45 27.09
CA ASP A 369 -13.84 13.52 27.99
C ASP A 369 -15.38 13.67 27.94
N ASP A 370 -15.93 14.48 28.85
CA ASP A 370 -17.38 14.75 28.96
C ASP A 370 -17.99 15.27 27.63
N GLU A 371 -17.18 15.86 26.75
CA GLU A 371 -17.60 16.51 25.50
C GLU A 371 -17.66 15.49 24.36
N ALA A 372 -16.59 14.69 24.20
CA ALA A 372 -16.53 13.59 23.25
C ALA A 372 -17.51 12.45 23.60
N GLU A 373 -17.74 12.16 24.89
CA GLU A 373 -18.81 11.22 25.30
C GLU A 373 -20.18 11.73 24.84
N ALA A 374 -20.50 13.02 25.07
CA ALA A 374 -21.77 13.62 24.66
C ALA A 374 -21.92 13.67 23.13
N ALA A 375 -20.85 13.95 22.38
CA ALA A 375 -20.82 13.87 20.93
C ALA A 375 -21.12 12.45 20.43
N ILE A 376 -20.50 11.42 21.02
CA ILE A 376 -20.71 10.02 20.64
C ILE A 376 -22.13 9.56 20.99
N GLN A 377 -22.66 9.90 22.16
CA GLN A 377 -24.05 9.61 22.52
C GLN A 377 -25.04 10.25 21.52
N THR A 378 -24.79 11.50 21.12
CA THR A 378 -25.56 12.19 20.07
C THR A 378 -25.57 11.44 18.75
N LEU A 379 -24.40 11.00 18.27
CA LEU A 379 -24.28 10.24 17.02
C LEU A 379 -24.99 8.89 17.09
N LEU A 380 -25.02 8.24 18.25
CA LEU A 380 -25.67 6.95 18.47
C LEU A 380 -27.20 7.05 18.57
N GLU A 381 -27.74 8.18 19.05
CA GLU A 381 -29.19 8.44 19.03
C GLU A 381 -29.71 8.71 17.61
N ARG A 382 -28.91 9.34 16.74
CA ARG A 382 -29.24 9.52 15.32
C ARG A 382 -29.44 8.15 14.66
N PRO A 383 -30.55 7.91 13.94
CA PRO A 383 -30.87 6.60 13.38
C PRO A 383 -29.78 6.15 12.38
N GLY A 384 -29.23 4.95 12.58
CA GLY A 384 -28.07 4.44 11.83
C GLY A 384 -28.31 4.10 10.34
N GLY A 385 -29.43 4.49 9.76
CA GLY A 385 -29.84 4.20 8.38
C GLY A 385 -29.80 5.42 7.47
N VAL A 386 -28.67 6.15 7.41
CA VAL A 386 -28.46 7.27 6.46
C VAL A 386 -27.84 6.77 5.14
N PHE A 387 -27.91 5.46 4.89
CA PHE A 387 -27.51 4.80 3.64
C PHE A 387 -28.74 4.40 2.79
N ASP A 388 -29.85 5.15 2.88
CA ASP A 388 -31.02 4.94 2.01
C ASP A 388 -30.61 5.09 0.54
N HIS A 389 -29.75 6.09 0.25
CA HIS A 389 -28.94 6.21 -0.97
C HIS A 389 -27.51 6.64 -0.60
N SER A 390 -26.49 6.05 -1.23
CA SER A 390 -25.14 6.63 -1.27
C SER A 390 -25.08 7.77 -2.29
N LEU A 391 -24.33 8.83 -1.99
CA LEU A 391 -24.09 9.91 -2.95
C LEU A 391 -23.44 9.36 -4.23
N ASP A 392 -24.09 9.54 -5.38
CA ASP A 392 -23.59 9.04 -6.67
C ASP A 392 -22.23 9.67 -7.00
N GLU A 393 -21.22 8.83 -7.22
CA GLU A 393 -19.84 9.24 -7.50
C GLU A 393 -19.76 10.23 -8.68
N ARG A 394 -20.61 10.07 -9.70
CA ARG A 394 -20.64 10.96 -10.87
C ARG A 394 -21.15 12.35 -10.50
N LEU A 395 -22.17 12.42 -9.64
CA LEU A 395 -22.66 13.69 -9.10
C LEU A 395 -21.60 14.35 -8.22
N TYR A 396 -20.91 13.56 -7.37
CA TYR A 396 -19.82 14.06 -6.53
C TYR A 396 -18.69 14.67 -7.37
N MET A 397 -18.12 13.91 -8.31
CA MET A 397 -17.00 14.34 -9.15
C MET A 397 -17.38 15.53 -10.05
N THR A 398 -18.64 15.58 -10.51
CA THR A 398 -19.19 16.70 -11.29
C THR A 398 -19.25 18.00 -10.46
N LEU A 399 -19.83 17.93 -9.25
CA LEU A 399 -19.93 19.10 -8.36
C LEU A 399 -18.57 19.52 -7.77
N TYR A 400 -17.67 18.56 -7.57
CA TYR A 400 -16.26 18.81 -7.27
C TYR A 400 -15.60 19.63 -8.39
N SER A 401 -15.71 19.18 -9.64
CA SER A 401 -15.14 19.90 -10.79
C SER A 401 -15.73 21.32 -10.93
N ALA A 402 -17.02 21.50 -10.65
CA ALA A 402 -17.65 22.82 -10.65
C ALA A 402 -17.07 23.74 -9.56
N LEU A 403 -16.85 23.21 -8.35
CA LEU A 403 -16.30 23.98 -7.23
C LEU A 403 -14.90 24.49 -7.54
N TYR A 404 -13.98 23.61 -7.92
CA TYR A 404 -12.58 24.00 -8.07
C TYR A 404 -12.33 24.90 -9.30
N ALA A 405 -13.06 24.74 -10.41
CA ALA A 405 -12.97 25.63 -11.57
C ALA A 405 -13.48 27.07 -11.30
N ALA A 406 -14.50 27.21 -10.45
CA ALA A 406 -14.98 28.53 -10.02
C ALA A 406 -14.16 29.11 -8.84
N LEU A 407 -13.53 28.24 -8.03
CA LEU A 407 -12.62 28.65 -6.96
C LEU A 407 -11.30 29.19 -7.53
N SER A 408 -10.66 28.49 -8.46
CA SER A 408 -9.47 28.96 -9.20
C SER A 408 -9.72 30.27 -9.95
N GLY A 409 -10.97 30.49 -10.37
CA GLY A 409 -11.40 31.67 -11.11
C GLY A 409 -11.25 31.53 -12.64
N GLU A 410 -11.13 30.31 -13.14
CA GLU A 410 -11.19 30.00 -14.57
C GLU A 410 -12.60 30.24 -15.16
N GLN A 411 -13.64 30.07 -14.34
CA GLN A 411 -15.06 30.18 -14.70
C GLN A 411 -15.85 30.94 -13.62
N THR A 412 -17.02 31.50 -13.97
CA THR A 412 -18.00 31.90 -12.94
C THR A 412 -18.73 30.68 -12.35
N PRO A 413 -19.38 30.79 -11.18
CA PRO A 413 -20.20 29.71 -10.63
C PRO A 413 -21.24 29.16 -11.62
N GLU A 414 -21.86 30.03 -12.42
CA GLU A 414 -22.84 29.64 -13.43
C GLU A 414 -22.22 28.94 -14.64
N GLU A 415 -21.07 29.43 -15.13
CA GLU A 415 -20.32 28.79 -16.23
C GLU A 415 -19.80 27.40 -15.83
N ALA A 416 -19.33 27.28 -14.59
CA ALA A 416 -18.88 26.01 -14.02
C ALA A 416 -20.03 25.00 -13.86
N LEU A 417 -21.22 25.45 -13.44
CA LEU A 417 -22.41 24.59 -13.33
C LEU A 417 -23.01 24.21 -14.69
N GLU A 418 -22.91 25.06 -15.73
CA GLU A 418 -23.30 24.68 -17.11
C GLU A 418 -22.35 23.61 -17.70
N GLY A 419 -21.04 23.74 -17.45
CA GLY A 419 -20.06 22.70 -17.77
C GLY A 419 -20.33 21.40 -17.01
N ALA A 420 -20.58 21.50 -15.71
CA ALA A 420 -20.90 20.37 -14.85
C ALA A 420 -22.19 19.63 -15.26
N GLN A 421 -23.26 20.34 -15.63
CA GLN A 421 -24.48 19.73 -16.15
C GLN A 421 -24.18 18.88 -17.41
N THR A 422 -23.34 19.40 -18.31
CA THR A 422 -22.91 18.69 -19.51
C THR A 422 -22.12 17.42 -19.17
N MET A 423 -21.19 17.50 -18.21
CA MET A 423 -20.44 16.34 -17.71
C MET A 423 -21.34 15.28 -17.07
N LEU A 424 -22.37 15.71 -16.32
CA LEU A 424 -23.35 14.80 -15.70
C LEU A 424 -24.13 14.05 -16.77
N GLU A 425 -24.70 14.75 -17.75
CA GLU A 425 -25.48 14.17 -18.85
C GLU A 425 -24.63 13.18 -19.68
N ASP A 426 -23.40 13.54 -20.04
CA ASP A 426 -22.48 12.64 -20.75
C ASP A 426 -22.12 11.40 -19.90
N SER A 427 -21.90 11.55 -18.59
CA SER A 427 -21.61 10.41 -17.70
C SER A 427 -22.80 9.43 -17.58
N ILE A 428 -24.03 9.96 -17.57
CA ILE A 428 -25.26 9.15 -17.55
C ILE A 428 -25.40 8.42 -18.89
N ALA A 429 -25.19 9.11 -20.02
CA ALA A 429 -25.30 8.52 -21.37
C ALA A 429 -24.24 7.43 -21.62
N GLN A 430 -23.01 7.64 -21.14
CA GLN A 430 -21.95 6.63 -21.19
C GLN A 430 -22.29 5.41 -20.32
N ALA A 431 -22.72 5.63 -19.08
CA ALA A 431 -23.14 4.56 -18.17
C ALA A 431 -24.30 3.74 -18.77
N GLN A 432 -25.32 4.38 -19.35
CA GLN A 432 -26.43 3.69 -20.03
C GLN A 432 -25.98 2.87 -21.26
N THR A 433 -24.88 3.25 -21.89
CA THR A 433 -24.30 2.54 -23.05
C THR A 433 -23.42 1.35 -22.61
N GLN A 434 -22.80 1.44 -21.44
CA GLN A 434 -21.93 0.39 -20.87
C GLN A 434 -22.69 -0.60 -19.96
N ALA A 435 -23.85 -0.21 -19.43
CA ALA A 435 -24.65 -1.00 -18.51
C ALA A 435 -25.04 -2.37 -19.09
N GLN A 436 -24.37 -3.41 -18.60
CA GLN A 436 -24.94 -4.75 -18.70
C GLN A 436 -26.19 -4.81 -17.81
N PRO A 437 -27.28 -5.49 -18.25
CA PRO A 437 -28.46 -5.64 -17.41
C PRO A 437 -28.08 -6.44 -16.17
N VAL A 438 -28.39 -5.91 -14.98
CA VAL A 438 -28.30 -6.64 -13.71
C VAL A 438 -29.37 -7.73 -13.72
N GLY A 439 -29.03 -8.85 -14.35
CA GLY A 439 -29.78 -10.09 -14.23
C GLY A 439 -29.61 -10.65 -12.82
N THR A 440 -30.56 -11.47 -12.38
CA THR A 440 -30.34 -12.33 -11.21
C THR A 440 -29.06 -13.15 -11.45
N PRO A 441 -28.08 -13.14 -10.53
CA PRO A 441 -26.82 -13.84 -10.74
C PRO A 441 -27.09 -15.33 -10.98
N GLU A 442 -26.34 -15.96 -11.89
CA GLU A 442 -26.40 -17.42 -12.01
C GLU A 442 -25.93 -18.05 -10.69
N PRO A 443 -26.60 -19.11 -10.18
CA PRO A 443 -26.22 -19.74 -8.92
C PRO A 443 -24.79 -20.27 -8.95
N PHE A 444 -23.89 -19.54 -8.29
CA PHE A 444 -22.48 -19.90 -8.16
C PHE A 444 -22.24 -20.67 -6.85
N VAL A 445 -21.05 -21.25 -6.74
CA VAL A 445 -20.60 -22.05 -5.60
C VAL A 445 -19.21 -21.57 -5.22
N VAL A 446 -18.99 -21.24 -3.95
CA VAL A 446 -17.64 -20.98 -3.42
C VAL A 446 -16.83 -22.28 -3.52
N VAL A 447 -15.65 -22.22 -4.12
CA VAL A 447 -14.76 -23.38 -4.21
C VAL A 447 -14.06 -23.54 -2.87
N THR A 448 -14.34 -24.63 -2.16
CA THR A 448 -13.65 -24.94 -0.90
C THR A 448 -12.13 -24.96 -1.13
N PRO A 449 -11.34 -24.12 -0.43
CA PRO A 449 -9.90 -24.06 -0.64
C PRO A 449 -9.22 -25.36 -0.21
N MET A 450 -8.06 -25.64 -0.81
CA MET A 450 -7.25 -26.81 -0.44
C MET A 450 -6.78 -26.72 1.03
N PRO A 451 -6.57 -27.84 1.74
CA PRO A 451 -6.02 -27.82 3.10
C PRO A 451 -4.57 -27.29 3.12
N ASP A 452 -4.19 -26.58 4.19
CA ASP A 452 -2.78 -26.24 4.51
C ASP A 452 -2.06 -27.39 5.27
N GLU A 453 -2.51 -28.63 5.09
CA GLU A 453 -1.81 -29.81 5.60
C GLU A 453 -0.89 -30.41 4.53
N ALA A 454 0.39 -30.60 4.89
CA ALA A 454 1.36 -31.23 4.01
C ALA A 454 0.91 -32.65 3.59
N PRO A 455 0.87 -32.98 2.28
CA PRO A 455 0.48 -34.31 1.81
C PRO A 455 1.29 -35.42 2.49
N ALA A 456 0.65 -36.54 2.82
CA ALA A 456 1.25 -37.60 3.64
C ALA A 456 2.49 -38.25 2.97
N GLY A 457 3.68 -37.76 3.33
CA GLY A 457 4.97 -38.18 2.78
C GLY A 457 5.75 -37.07 2.04
N ALA A 458 5.17 -35.89 1.85
CA ALA A 458 5.84 -34.71 1.33
C ALA A 458 6.94 -34.20 2.28
N ALA A 459 7.95 -33.54 1.72
CA ALA A 459 8.94 -32.80 2.48
C ALA A 459 8.42 -31.38 2.79
N THR A 460 8.00 -31.14 4.02
CA THR A 460 7.69 -29.78 4.51
C THR A 460 8.98 -28.96 4.63
N ILE A 461 8.93 -27.70 4.19
CA ILE A 461 9.95 -26.65 4.39
C ILE A 461 9.30 -25.31 4.75
N THR A 462 9.99 -24.52 5.58
CA THR A 462 9.61 -23.11 5.83
C THR A 462 10.44 -22.18 4.94
N PHE A 463 9.77 -21.23 4.26
CA PHE A 463 10.39 -20.19 3.45
C PHE A 463 10.25 -18.80 4.09
N GLY A 464 11.35 -18.18 4.50
CA GLY A 464 11.38 -16.86 5.12
C GLY A 464 11.39 -15.70 4.11
N THR A 465 10.56 -14.68 4.32
CA THR A 465 10.40 -13.56 3.36
C THR A 465 11.10 -12.26 3.75
N LEU A 466 11.52 -12.11 5.02
CA LEU A 466 11.91 -10.83 5.64
C LEU A 466 10.81 -9.74 5.57
N GLY A 467 9.56 -10.14 5.32
CA GLY A 467 8.41 -9.25 5.06
C GLY A 467 8.30 -8.76 3.62
N PHE A 468 9.04 -9.33 2.67
CA PHE A 468 8.90 -9.01 1.25
C PHE A 468 7.82 -9.88 0.59
N ASN A 469 6.68 -9.27 0.27
CA ASN A 469 5.68 -9.81 -0.66
C ASN A 469 5.09 -11.19 -0.29
N ASP A 470 4.85 -11.39 1.01
CA ASP A 470 4.33 -12.63 1.60
C ASP A 470 3.10 -13.20 0.89
N ASP A 471 2.13 -12.34 0.56
CA ASP A 471 0.86 -12.71 -0.07
C ASP A 471 1.04 -13.37 -1.43
N GLN A 472 1.87 -12.76 -2.29
CA GLN A 472 2.16 -13.33 -3.60
C GLN A 472 2.98 -14.62 -3.47
N LEU A 473 3.90 -14.70 -2.51
CA LEU A 473 4.62 -15.95 -2.21
C LEU A 473 3.68 -17.05 -1.69
N ARG A 474 2.64 -16.72 -0.91
CA ARG A 474 1.56 -17.65 -0.51
C ARG A 474 0.70 -18.07 -1.72
N GLN A 475 0.48 -17.20 -2.70
CA GLN A 475 -0.20 -17.53 -3.96
C GLN A 475 0.63 -18.49 -4.82
N ILE A 476 1.92 -18.20 -5.02
CA ILE A 476 2.85 -19.05 -5.77
C ILE A 476 3.02 -20.41 -5.06
N ALA A 477 3.14 -20.44 -3.73
CA ALA A 477 3.21 -21.69 -2.97
C ALA A 477 1.97 -22.59 -3.18
N ARG A 478 0.76 -22.01 -3.20
CA ARG A 478 -0.47 -22.77 -3.52
C ARG A 478 -0.48 -23.31 -4.95
N SER A 479 -0.03 -22.52 -5.93
CA SER A 479 0.15 -22.97 -7.31
C SER A 479 1.16 -24.12 -7.42
N PHE A 480 2.25 -24.05 -6.64
CA PHE A 480 3.27 -25.08 -6.54
C PHE A 480 2.74 -26.37 -5.90
N HIS A 481 1.97 -26.31 -4.80
CA HIS A 481 1.37 -27.50 -4.17
C HIS A 481 0.38 -28.24 -5.10
N GLN A 482 -0.32 -27.52 -5.98
CA GLN A 482 -1.18 -28.13 -7.01
C GLN A 482 -0.39 -28.90 -8.08
N GLN A 483 0.90 -28.58 -8.26
CA GLN A 483 1.78 -29.14 -9.29
C GLN A 483 2.81 -30.14 -8.74
N GLN A 484 3.15 -30.06 -7.45
CA GLN A 484 4.21 -30.83 -6.79
C GLN A 484 3.67 -31.48 -5.51
N SER A 485 3.48 -32.80 -5.52
CA SER A 485 3.01 -33.58 -4.37
C SER A 485 4.07 -33.82 -3.29
N ASP A 486 5.34 -33.62 -3.64
CA ASP A 486 6.48 -34.18 -2.88
C ASP A 486 7.18 -33.14 -1.99
N VAL A 487 6.84 -31.85 -2.14
CA VAL A 487 7.35 -30.73 -1.33
C VAL A 487 6.18 -29.84 -0.92
N PHE A 488 6.08 -29.51 0.37
CA PHE A 488 5.10 -28.59 0.92
C PHE A 488 5.82 -27.39 1.53
N VAL A 489 5.32 -26.18 1.29
CA VAL A 489 6.03 -24.92 1.56
C VAL A 489 5.16 -24.01 2.42
N THR A 490 5.63 -23.69 3.62
CA THR A 490 4.99 -22.73 4.52
C THR A 490 5.76 -21.40 4.48
N ILE A 491 5.07 -20.32 4.08
CA ILE A 491 5.66 -18.97 3.98
C ILE A 491 5.66 -18.28 5.36
N ASP A 492 6.83 -17.85 5.83
CA ASP A 492 7.05 -17.18 7.11
C ASP A 492 7.41 -15.70 6.96
N GLY A 493 6.40 -14.87 7.23
CA GLY A 493 6.48 -13.41 7.31
C GLY A 493 6.88 -12.87 8.67
N SER A 494 6.84 -13.69 9.74
CA SER A 494 7.05 -13.21 11.12
C SER A 494 8.47 -12.68 11.37
N SER A 495 9.39 -12.99 10.45
CA SER A 495 10.71 -12.38 10.33
C SER A 495 10.70 -10.85 10.12
N ALA A 496 9.55 -10.22 9.81
CA ALA A 496 9.39 -8.79 9.52
C ALA A 496 9.41 -7.82 10.72
N GLY A 497 9.84 -8.24 11.91
CA GLY A 497 9.91 -7.36 13.09
C GLY A 497 11.03 -6.29 13.03
N PRO A 498 11.11 -5.37 14.02
CA PRO A 498 12.23 -4.42 14.14
C PRO A 498 13.56 -5.08 14.54
N ASN A 499 13.55 -6.38 14.89
CA ASN A 499 14.75 -7.20 15.11
C ASN A 499 15.12 -8.03 13.85
N ARG A 500 14.77 -7.55 12.65
CA ARG A 500 15.12 -8.16 11.36
C ARG A 500 16.63 -8.36 11.25
N ASN A 501 17.10 -9.61 11.16
CA ASN A 501 18.40 -9.92 10.59
C ASN A 501 18.42 -11.31 9.94
N LEU A 502 19.31 -11.47 8.96
CA LEU A 502 19.36 -12.63 8.09
C LEU A 502 19.81 -13.91 8.82
N ALA A 503 20.68 -13.80 9.82
CA ALA A 503 21.12 -14.92 10.64
C ALA A 503 19.97 -15.53 11.47
N ASN A 504 19.08 -14.69 12.03
CA ASN A 504 17.88 -15.15 12.72
C ASN A 504 16.88 -15.82 11.75
N THR A 505 16.70 -15.28 10.54
CA THR A 505 15.86 -15.90 9.52
C THR A 505 16.41 -17.26 9.09
N ALA A 506 17.72 -17.36 8.84
CA ALA A 506 18.40 -18.63 8.55
C ALA A 506 18.37 -19.64 9.72
N ALA A 507 18.23 -19.18 10.97
CA ALA A 507 18.11 -20.05 12.13
C ALA A 507 16.70 -20.66 12.31
N ASN A 508 15.66 -20.00 11.80
CA ASN A 508 14.25 -20.42 11.99
C ASN A 508 13.58 -20.95 10.70
N THR A 509 14.20 -20.79 9.53
CA THR A 509 13.64 -21.20 8.22
C THR A 509 14.60 -22.13 7.45
N ASP A 510 14.06 -22.97 6.57
CA ASP A 510 14.85 -23.92 5.78
C ASP A 510 15.50 -23.26 4.54
N CYS A 511 14.83 -22.25 4.00
CA CYS A 511 15.28 -21.39 2.92
C CYS A 511 14.58 -20.03 3.05
N PHE A 512 15.12 -19.00 2.41
CA PHE A 512 14.61 -17.64 2.57
C PHE A 512 15.08 -16.74 1.41
N MET A 513 14.53 -15.53 1.34
CA MET A 513 15.03 -14.48 0.45
C MET A 513 15.79 -13.38 1.19
N SER A 514 16.66 -12.69 0.48
CA SER A 514 17.27 -11.43 0.90
C SER A 514 16.74 -10.27 0.05
N ILE A 515 16.64 -9.10 0.66
CA ILE A 515 16.74 -7.83 -0.06
C ILE A 515 18.23 -7.47 0.02
N ASP A 516 18.83 -7.25 -1.14
CA ASP A 516 20.27 -7.04 -1.36
C ASP A 516 21.16 -8.28 -1.09
N PRO A 517 22.39 -8.35 -1.66
CA PRO A 517 23.27 -9.48 -1.46
C PRO A 517 23.80 -9.62 -0.03
N LEU A 518 24.23 -10.84 0.32
CA LEU A 518 24.79 -11.13 1.64
C LEU A 518 26.10 -10.37 1.90
N HIS A 519 26.29 -9.89 3.12
CA HIS A 519 27.62 -9.54 3.62
C HIS A 519 28.45 -10.81 3.89
N LEU A 520 29.78 -10.69 3.89
CA LEU A 520 30.69 -11.84 3.96
C LEU A 520 30.51 -12.69 5.22
N GLU A 521 30.22 -12.06 6.38
CA GLU A 521 29.94 -12.75 7.64
C GLU A 521 28.56 -13.41 7.69
N GLN A 522 27.63 -13.03 6.80
CA GLN A 522 26.29 -13.62 6.71
C GLN A 522 26.28 -14.92 5.89
N MET A 523 27.23 -15.10 4.97
CA MET A 523 27.36 -16.32 4.15
C MET A 523 27.54 -17.59 4.98
N ASP A 524 28.20 -17.51 6.15
CA ASP A 524 28.38 -18.64 7.07
C ASP A 524 27.04 -19.25 7.57
N ALA A 525 25.92 -18.51 7.47
CA ALA A 525 24.58 -19.01 7.80
C ALA A 525 23.87 -19.76 6.65
N THR A 526 24.51 -19.87 5.48
CA THR A 526 23.90 -20.37 4.23
C THR A 526 24.65 -21.55 3.63
N LEU A 527 23.92 -22.41 2.92
CA LEU A 527 24.43 -23.60 2.28
C LEU A 527 25.03 -23.29 0.90
N ASP A 528 26.20 -23.84 0.60
CA ASP A 528 26.74 -23.89 -0.77
C ASP A 528 25.79 -24.65 -1.71
N LEU A 529 25.33 -23.96 -2.75
CA LEU A 529 24.39 -24.44 -3.75
C LEU A 529 25.08 -25.19 -4.90
N GLN A 530 26.40 -25.07 -5.08
CA GLN A 530 27.11 -25.71 -6.18
C GLN A 530 26.93 -27.25 -6.22
N PRO A 531 26.92 -27.99 -5.10
CA PRO A 531 26.65 -29.44 -5.08
C PRO A 531 25.19 -29.81 -5.40
N LEU A 532 24.25 -28.87 -5.30
CA LEU A 532 22.85 -29.05 -5.72
C LEU A 532 22.72 -28.80 -7.23
N ILE A 533 23.41 -27.77 -7.76
CA ILE A 533 23.51 -27.46 -9.19
C ILE A 533 24.21 -28.59 -9.96
N ASP A 534 25.37 -29.05 -9.48
CA ASP A 534 26.14 -30.16 -10.07
C ASP A 534 25.34 -31.49 -10.14
N ALA A 535 24.38 -31.66 -9.23
CA ALA A 535 23.50 -32.83 -9.18
C ALA A 535 22.26 -32.70 -10.09
N ASP A 536 22.00 -31.52 -10.66
CA ASP A 536 20.75 -31.17 -11.32
C ASP A 536 20.96 -30.59 -12.72
N ASN A 537 21.05 -31.48 -13.70
CA ASN A 537 21.20 -31.15 -15.11
C ASN A 537 19.97 -30.48 -15.76
N THR A 538 18.94 -30.09 -14.99
CA THR A 538 17.83 -29.27 -15.47
C THR A 538 18.02 -27.77 -15.18
N PHE A 539 18.96 -27.40 -14.30
CA PHE A 539 19.26 -26.01 -13.97
C PHE A 539 20.40 -25.47 -14.83
N ALA A 540 20.20 -24.31 -15.47
CA ALA A 540 21.17 -23.68 -16.36
C ALA A 540 21.80 -22.44 -15.69
N LEU A 541 22.88 -22.64 -14.93
CA LEU A 541 23.60 -21.54 -14.28
C LEU A 541 24.17 -20.53 -15.29
N ASP A 542 24.47 -20.97 -16.52
CA ASP A 542 24.88 -20.10 -17.65
C ASP A 542 23.82 -19.04 -18.01
N ASN A 543 22.55 -19.18 -17.59
CA ASN A 543 21.52 -18.16 -17.80
C ASN A 543 21.76 -16.87 -17.01
N TYR A 544 22.62 -16.88 -16.00
CA TYR A 544 22.90 -15.72 -15.15
C TYR A 544 24.21 -15.03 -15.59
N ALA A 545 24.24 -13.70 -15.58
CA ALA A 545 25.46 -12.94 -15.85
C ALA A 545 26.46 -13.11 -14.68
N MET A 546 27.76 -13.15 -14.97
CA MET A 546 28.79 -13.38 -13.95
C MET A 546 28.76 -12.31 -12.85
N GLY A 547 28.54 -11.05 -13.21
CA GLY A 547 28.37 -9.95 -12.26
C GLY A 547 27.13 -10.06 -11.36
N LEU A 548 26.09 -10.81 -11.74
CA LEU A 548 24.92 -11.07 -10.89
C LEU A 548 25.15 -12.25 -9.94
N LEU A 549 26.03 -13.19 -10.30
CA LEU A 549 26.44 -14.30 -9.43
C LEU A 549 27.51 -13.89 -8.42
N ALA A 550 28.40 -12.96 -8.79
CA ALA A 550 29.54 -12.55 -7.97
C ALA A 550 29.20 -12.13 -6.51
N PRO A 551 28.11 -11.37 -6.22
CA PRO A 551 27.72 -11.02 -4.85
C PRO A 551 27.24 -12.20 -3.99
N TYR A 552 27.01 -13.37 -4.60
CA TYR A 552 26.57 -14.59 -3.95
C TYR A 552 27.68 -15.66 -3.86
N GLN A 553 28.90 -15.36 -4.33
CA GLN A 553 30.02 -16.31 -4.39
C GLN A 553 31.10 -16.00 -3.36
N ARG A 554 31.69 -17.06 -2.78
CA ARG A 554 32.85 -16.99 -1.89
C ARG A 554 33.83 -18.11 -2.22
N ASP A 555 35.06 -17.75 -2.57
CA ASP A 555 36.11 -18.64 -3.09
C ASP A 555 35.67 -19.47 -4.32
N SER A 556 34.98 -20.59 -4.10
CA SER A 556 34.35 -21.42 -5.14
C SER A 556 32.97 -21.97 -4.75
N GLU A 557 32.39 -21.47 -3.66
CA GLU A 557 31.10 -21.86 -3.10
C GLU A 557 30.05 -20.78 -3.45
N LEU A 558 28.81 -21.19 -3.75
CA LEU A 558 27.73 -20.30 -4.18
C LEU A 558 26.63 -20.28 -3.12
N HIS A 559 26.54 -19.21 -2.35
CA HIS A 559 25.71 -19.08 -1.15
C HIS A 559 24.27 -18.56 -1.41
N GLY A 560 23.93 -18.29 -2.68
CA GLY A 560 22.59 -17.86 -3.07
C GLY A 560 22.39 -17.87 -4.59
N LEU A 561 21.13 -17.76 -5.01
CA LEU A 561 20.77 -17.46 -6.40
C LEU A 561 20.19 -16.04 -6.50
N PRO A 562 20.66 -15.19 -7.41
CA PRO A 562 19.94 -13.96 -7.73
C PRO A 562 18.60 -14.31 -8.39
N TYR A 563 17.55 -13.62 -7.98
CA TYR A 563 16.19 -13.77 -8.48
C TYR A 563 15.80 -12.59 -9.38
N ALA A 564 15.94 -11.39 -8.84
CA ALA A 564 15.57 -10.14 -9.50
C ALA A 564 16.63 -9.05 -9.27
N VAL A 565 16.71 -8.08 -10.18
CA VAL A 565 17.68 -6.97 -10.12
C VAL A 565 17.03 -5.64 -10.51
N ASP A 566 17.32 -4.61 -9.71
CA ASP A 566 17.04 -3.20 -9.97
C ASP A 566 18.10 -2.68 -10.94
N LEU A 567 17.75 -2.58 -12.23
CA LEU A 567 18.60 -1.96 -13.24
C LEU A 567 18.15 -0.52 -13.48
N LEU A 568 19.14 0.37 -13.52
CA LEU A 568 18.94 1.78 -13.76
C LEU A 568 18.71 2.04 -15.25
N ALA A 569 17.49 2.44 -15.62
CA ALA A 569 17.15 2.88 -16.97
C ALA A 569 17.31 4.41 -17.08
N LEU A 570 17.51 4.88 -18.32
CA LEU A 570 17.34 6.28 -18.67
C LEU A 570 16.03 6.42 -19.45
N ALA A 571 15.12 7.25 -18.97
CA ALA A 571 13.91 7.64 -19.68
C ALA A 571 14.09 9.00 -20.35
N TYR A 572 13.40 9.21 -21.47
CA TYR A 572 13.35 10.52 -22.12
C TYR A 572 11.96 10.84 -22.69
N ASN A 573 11.70 12.13 -22.78
CA ASN A 573 10.57 12.71 -23.51
C ASN A 573 10.90 12.73 -25.01
N GLN A 574 10.23 11.90 -25.80
CA GLN A 574 10.54 11.71 -27.22
C GLN A 574 10.34 13.01 -28.01
N GLU A 575 9.26 13.74 -27.75
CA GLU A 575 8.89 14.97 -28.45
C GLU A 575 9.93 16.08 -28.25
N LEU A 576 10.52 16.20 -27.06
CA LEU A 576 11.60 17.16 -26.79
C LEU A 576 12.91 16.78 -27.50
N PHE A 577 13.25 15.49 -27.58
CA PHE A 577 14.41 15.01 -28.36
C PHE A 577 14.23 15.25 -29.86
N GLU A 578 13.06 14.93 -30.41
CA GLU A 578 12.72 15.19 -31.81
C GLU A 578 12.71 16.69 -32.14
N ALA A 579 12.17 17.54 -31.25
CA ALA A 579 12.14 18.99 -31.42
C ALA A 579 13.54 19.63 -31.37
N ALA A 580 14.43 19.12 -30.52
CA ALA A 580 15.82 19.55 -30.44
C ALA A 580 16.69 18.99 -31.58
N GLY A 581 16.26 17.90 -32.23
CA GLY A 581 17.02 17.19 -33.26
C GLY A 581 18.21 16.41 -32.71
N ILE A 582 18.09 15.90 -31.48
CA ILE A 582 19.11 15.12 -30.78
C ILE A 582 18.82 13.63 -31.02
N GLU A 583 19.86 12.84 -31.36
CA GLU A 583 19.74 11.38 -31.44
C GLU A 583 19.35 10.81 -30.06
N PRO A 584 18.48 9.80 -29.95
CA PRO A 584 18.10 9.21 -28.67
C PRO A 584 19.29 8.76 -27.80
N PRO A 585 19.13 8.69 -26.46
CA PRO A 585 20.14 8.10 -25.60
C PRO A 585 20.38 6.62 -25.94
N SER A 586 21.55 6.10 -25.53
CA SER A 586 21.90 4.69 -25.72
C SER A 586 23.08 4.29 -24.83
N ALA A 587 23.32 2.98 -24.72
CA ALA A 587 24.48 2.42 -24.01
C ALA A 587 25.84 2.96 -24.51
N ALA A 588 25.89 3.41 -25.78
CA ALA A 588 27.10 3.94 -26.41
C ALA A 588 27.46 5.37 -26.00
N TRP A 589 26.57 6.09 -25.28
CA TRP A 589 26.87 7.42 -24.76
C TRP A 589 27.94 7.38 -23.66
N THR A 590 28.71 8.46 -23.55
CA THR A 590 29.56 8.79 -22.39
C THR A 590 28.85 9.78 -21.45
N PRO A 591 29.33 9.99 -20.21
CA PRO A 591 28.84 11.07 -19.35
C PRO A 591 28.92 12.47 -19.99
N ALA A 592 29.86 12.69 -20.92
CA ALA A 592 29.98 13.96 -21.65
C ALA A 592 28.88 14.12 -22.72
N ASP A 593 28.48 13.04 -23.39
CA ASP A 593 27.36 13.07 -24.34
C ASP A 593 26.03 13.32 -23.61
N PHE A 594 25.84 12.69 -22.45
CA PHE A 594 24.71 12.95 -21.55
C PHE A 594 24.63 14.42 -21.13
N GLN A 595 25.75 15.00 -20.65
CA GLN A 595 25.80 16.42 -20.30
C GLN A 595 25.52 17.32 -21.51
N ALA A 596 26.02 16.98 -22.70
CA ALA A 596 25.78 17.75 -23.92
C ALA A 596 24.31 17.69 -24.38
N ALA A 597 23.62 16.55 -24.20
CA ALA A 597 22.19 16.43 -24.44
C ALA A 597 21.38 17.26 -23.42
N ALA A 598 21.67 17.10 -22.13
CA ALA A 598 21.01 17.87 -21.06
C ALA A 598 21.18 19.39 -21.25
N GLN A 599 22.35 19.86 -21.66
CA GLN A 599 22.59 21.28 -21.93
C GLN A 599 21.84 21.80 -23.17
N GLN A 600 21.55 20.96 -24.17
CA GLN A 600 20.76 21.35 -25.34
C GLN A 600 19.24 21.31 -25.06
N LEU A 601 18.81 20.45 -24.14
CA LEU A 601 17.41 20.30 -23.71
C LEU A 601 17.02 21.25 -22.56
N THR A 602 17.96 22.05 -22.04
CA THR A 602 17.67 23.08 -21.02
C THR A 602 17.41 24.42 -21.69
N LEU A 603 16.16 24.88 -21.65
CA LEU A 603 15.65 26.02 -22.44
C LEU A 603 14.69 26.88 -21.61
N GLY A 604 14.36 28.09 -22.09
CA GLY A 604 13.36 28.96 -21.46
C GLY A 604 13.90 29.75 -20.25
N GLY A 605 13.04 29.97 -19.25
CA GLY A 605 13.36 30.69 -18.02
C GLY A 605 12.13 31.29 -17.33
N GLY A 606 12.06 31.18 -16.00
CA GLY A 606 10.84 31.47 -15.25
C GLY A 606 9.86 30.31 -15.34
N ASP A 607 8.57 30.60 -15.48
CA ASP A 607 7.52 29.58 -15.52
C ASP A 607 7.70 28.64 -16.75
N ASP A 608 8.13 29.21 -17.88
CA ASP A 608 8.51 28.53 -19.14
C ASP A 608 9.87 27.78 -19.07
N GLN A 609 10.44 27.52 -17.88
CA GLN A 609 11.74 26.83 -17.76
C GLN A 609 11.60 25.33 -18.11
N GLN A 610 12.31 24.91 -19.15
CA GLN A 610 12.52 23.51 -19.52
C GLN A 610 13.90 23.05 -19.01
N TYR A 611 13.96 21.85 -18.44
CA TYR A 611 15.15 21.24 -17.87
C TYR A 611 15.59 20.05 -18.73
N GLY A 612 16.87 19.97 -19.06
CA GLY A 612 17.38 18.84 -19.84
C GLY A 612 17.58 17.56 -19.02
N TYR A 613 17.62 17.68 -17.69
CA TYR A 613 17.80 16.56 -16.77
C TYR A 613 16.94 16.73 -15.51
N ALA A 614 16.33 15.66 -15.03
CA ALA A 614 15.65 15.59 -13.73
C ALA A 614 15.89 14.21 -13.06
N THR A 615 15.55 14.08 -11.78
CA THR A 615 15.50 12.78 -11.09
C THR A 615 14.16 12.62 -10.37
N THR A 616 13.65 11.39 -10.31
CA THR A 616 12.39 10.99 -9.66
C THR A 616 12.59 10.37 -8.29
N GLY A 617 13.84 10.20 -7.86
CA GLY A 617 14.22 9.35 -6.73
C GLY A 617 15.35 9.92 -5.87
N PRO A 618 15.78 9.18 -4.84
CA PRO A 618 16.85 9.59 -3.94
C PRO A 618 18.18 9.75 -4.68
N HIS A 619 18.71 10.98 -4.66
CA HIS A 619 19.83 11.46 -5.48
C HIS A 619 21.19 10.75 -5.33
N PRO A 620 21.50 9.96 -4.27
CA PRO A 620 22.80 9.30 -4.18
C PRO A 620 23.07 8.30 -5.31
N LYS A 621 22.04 7.61 -5.83
CA LYS A 621 22.23 6.51 -6.81
C LYS A 621 22.82 7.01 -8.13
N GLU A 622 22.35 8.13 -8.65
CA GLU A 622 22.80 8.74 -9.91
C GLU A 622 24.21 9.30 -9.78
N LEU A 623 24.53 9.93 -8.63
CA LEU A 623 25.90 10.37 -8.33
C LEU A 623 26.86 9.17 -8.33
N PHE A 624 26.55 8.09 -7.60
CA PHE A 624 27.38 6.89 -7.57
C PHE A 624 27.51 6.25 -8.97
N PHE A 625 26.42 6.20 -9.74
CA PHE A 625 26.46 5.74 -11.14
C PHE A 625 27.49 6.51 -11.97
N PHE A 626 27.49 7.84 -11.93
CA PHE A 626 28.46 8.64 -12.69
C PHE A 626 29.90 8.49 -12.17
N LEU A 627 30.11 8.35 -10.85
CA LEU A 627 31.43 8.07 -10.28
C LEU A 627 31.99 6.73 -10.78
N ASP A 628 31.14 5.69 -10.91
CA ASP A 628 31.54 4.41 -11.50
C ASP A 628 31.84 4.52 -13.01
N ARG A 629 31.08 5.32 -13.78
CA ARG A 629 31.37 5.57 -15.22
C ARG A 629 32.66 6.35 -15.45
N LEU A 630 33.15 7.07 -14.42
CA LEU A 630 34.38 7.86 -14.43
C LEU A 630 35.58 7.13 -13.80
N GLU A 631 35.42 5.88 -13.35
CA GLU A 631 36.45 5.07 -12.67
C GLU A 631 37.02 5.75 -11.41
N VAL A 632 36.15 6.39 -10.62
CA VAL A 632 36.50 7.09 -9.37
C VAL A 632 35.86 6.42 -8.16
N ALA A 633 36.70 5.86 -7.29
CA ALA A 633 36.27 5.22 -6.04
C ALA A 633 36.12 6.25 -4.90
N THR A 634 34.99 6.18 -4.20
CA THR A 634 34.71 6.90 -2.95
C THR A 634 35.43 6.31 -1.74
N THR A 635 36.02 5.12 -1.89
CA THR A 635 36.68 4.35 -0.85
C THR A 635 38.07 3.87 -1.28
N GLN A 636 38.89 3.49 -0.32
CA GLN A 636 40.23 2.93 -0.55
C GLN A 636 40.55 1.87 0.52
N GLY A 637 41.46 0.95 0.19
CA GLY A 637 41.75 -0.21 1.05
C GLY A 637 40.77 -1.37 0.81
N SER A 638 40.78 -2.34 1.72
CA SER A 638 39.91 -3.52 1.68
C SER A 638 39.75 -4.17 3.05
N ASP A 639 40.81 -4.13 3.86
CA ASP A 639 40.80 -4.48 5.29
C ASP A 639 41.88 -3.65 6.03
N PRO A 640 41.49 -2.61 6.81
CA PRO A 640 40.17 -1.98 6.81
C PRO A 640 39.90 -1.25 5.47
N ILE A 641 38.63 -0.95 5.21
CA ILE A 641 38.22 0.04 4.22
C ILE A 641 38.30 1.45 4.84
N GLN A 642 38.56 2.46 4.02
CA GLN A 642 38.65 3.87 4.43
C GLN A 642 37.97 4.78 3.39
N PRO A 643 37.41 5.93 3.78
CA PRO A 643 36.93 6.93 2.83
C PRO A 643 38.08 7.51 1.99
N ASN A 644 37.73 7.96 0.78
CA ASN A 644 38.65 8.54 -0.20
C ASN A 644 38.12 9.90 -0.73
N PHE A 645 37.29 10.59 0.07
CA PHE A 645 36.55 11.81 -0.29
C PHE A 645 37.46 13.00 -0.66
N THR A 646 38.75 12.91 -0.31
CA THR A 646 39.78 13.91 -0.61
C THR A 646 40.67 13.59 -1.83
N ASP A 647 40.39 12.52 -2.60
CA ASP A 647 41.04 12.30 -3.91
C ASP A 647 40.68 13.44 -4.87
N PRO A 648 41.66 14.17 -5.45
CA PRO A 648 41.38 15.25 -6.40
C PRO A 648 40.48 14.85 -7.58
N ARG A 649 40.51 13.58 -8.01
CA ARG A 649 39.64 13.06 -9.07
C ARG A 649 38.17 12.95 -8.64
N LEU A 650 37.95 12.68 -7.35
CA LEU A 650 36.60 12.60 -6.77
C LEU A 650 36.04 13.99 -6.54
N ILE A 651 36.87 14.94 -6.07
CA ILE A 651 36.49 16.35 -6.01
C ILE A 651 36.13 16.87 -7.42
N GLU A 652 36.91 16.54 -8.44
CA GLU A 652 36.63 16.90 -9.85
C GLU A 652 35.34 16.26 -10.38
N ALA A 653 35.10 14.97 -10.13
CA ALA A 653 33.90 14.27 -10.58
C ALA A 653 32.62 14.70 -9.84
N VAL A 654 32.70 14.99 -8.55
CA VAL A 654 31.58 15.52 -7.74
C VAL A 654 31.27 16.96 -8.15
N GLN A 655 32.29 17.80 -8.40
CA GLN A 655 32.08 19.15 -8.93
C GLN A 655 31.38 19.12 -10.29
N TRP A 656 31.77 18.20 -11.17
CA TRP A 656 31.10 18.00 -12.46
C TRP A 656 29.62 17.63 -12.29
N TYR A 657 29.26 16.79 -11.32
CA TYR A 657 27.87 16.43 -11.04
C TYR A 657 27.06 17.60 -10.45
N ILE A 658 27.66 18.38 -9.54
CA ILE A 658 27.06 19.63 -9.02
C ILE A 658 26.80 20.62 -10.16
N ASP A 659 27.77 20.79 -11.07
CA ASP A 659 27.64 21.72 -12.20
C ASP A 659 26.64 21.22 -13.24
N LEU A 660 26.51 19.90 -13.45
CA LEU A 660 25.45 19.28 -14.24
C LEU A 660 24.06 19.62 -13.67
N LEU A 661 23.84 19.40 -12.36
CA LEU A 661 22.57 19.73 -11.71
C LEU A 661 22.24 21.22 -11.87
N ARG A 662 23.15 22.10 -11.42
CA ARG A 662 23.00 23.57 -11.50
C ARG A 662 22.73 24.13 -12.89
N SER A 663 23.18 23.44 -13.95
CA SER A 663 23.08 23.94 -15.33
C SER A 663 21.98 23.27 -16.16
N THR A 664 21.35 22.20 -15.68
CA THR A 664 20.39 21.41 -16.49
C THR A 664 19.15 20.88 -15.77
N SER A 665 19.05 21.06 -14.45
CA SER A 665 18.03 20.44 -13.58
C SER A 665 17.36 21.44 -12.63
N PRO A 666 16.14 21.17 -12.13
CA PRO A 666 15.49 22.00 -11.11
C PRO A 666 16.19 21.93 -9.73
N HIS A 667 17.10 20.98 -9.53
CA HIS A 667 17.63 20.62 -8.22
C HIS A 667 18.58 21.64 -7.61
N THR A 668 18.14 22.27 -6.53
CA THR A 668 18.92 23.17 -5.67
C THR A 668 19.51 22.49 -4.43
N GLN A 669 19.09 21.25 -4.15
CA GLN A 669 19.50 20.41 -3.03
C GLN A 669 19.65 18.94 -3.50
N LEU A 670 20.29 18.09 -2.70
CA LEU A 670 20.19 16.64 -2.85
C LEU A 670 19.11 16.08 -1.93
N GLN A 671 18.12 15.39 -2.47
CA GLN A 671 17.04 14.76 -1.69
C GLN A 671 17.29 13.24 -1.55
N GLY A 672 16.74 12.62 -0.50
CA GLY A 672 16.83 11.18 -0.26
C GLY A 672 18.15 10.69 0.33
N TYR A 673 18.89 11.55 1.04
CA TYR A 673 19.99 11.14 1.94
C TYR A 673 19.66 11.36 3.43
N THR A 674 18.49 11.92 3.73
CA THR A 674 17.91 12.06 5.07
C THR A 674 16.52 11.42 5.10
N ILE A 675 16.10 10.97 6.29
CA ILE A 675 14.82 10.27 6.51
C ILE A 675 13.61 11.09 6.02
N ASP A 676 13.68 12.40 6.20
CA ASP A 676 12.54 13.32 6.04
C ASP A 676 12.37 13.87 4.60
N SER A 677 13.05 13.29 3.60
CA SER A 677 13.21 13.90 2.26
C SER A 677 12.64 13.08 1.08
N TRP A 678 11.41 13.42 0.67
CA TRP A 678 10.76 12.87 -0.53
C TRP A 678 10.96 13.78 -1.78
N PRO A 679 11.23 13.23 -2.98
CA PRO A 679 11.62 14.03 -4.15
C PRO A 679 10.43 14.55 -4.97
N THR A 680 10.08 15.83 -4.76
CA THR A 680 8.96 16.51 -5.44
C THR A 680 9.37 17.24 -6.73
N VAL A 681 10.35 18.14 -6.67
CA VAL A 681 10.63 19.12 -7.74
C VAL A 681 11.11 18.52 -9.07
N GLY A 682 11.81 17.38 -9.03
CA GLY A 682 12.24 16.66 -10.23
C GLY A 682 11.07 15.93 -10.89
N SER A 683 10.24 15.27 -10.08
CA SER A 683 9.02 14.58 -10.48
C SER A 683 8.01 15.56 -11.10
N GLU A 684 7.79 16.73 -10.49
CA GLU A 684 6.92 17.80 -11.00
C GLU A 684 7.33 18.22 -12.44
N ALA A 685 8.62 18.48 -12.66
CA ALA A 685 9.14 18.86 -13.97
C ALA A 685 8.93 17.76 -15.03
N ILE A 686 8.91 16.48 -14.64
CA ILE A 686 8.64 15.34 -15.51
C ILE A 686 7.15 15.24 -15.83
N PHE A 687 6.26 15.24 -14.82
CA PHE A 687 4.81 15.16 -15.03
C PHE A 687 4.28 16.28 -15.95
N GLN A 688 4.81 17.51 -15.79
CA GLN A 688 4.44 18.66 -16.61
C GLN A 688 5.10 18.68 -18.01
N GLY A 689 5.91 17.66 -18.36
CA GLY A 689 6.61 17.58 -19.65
C GLY A 689 7.73 18.61 -19.82
N ARG A 690 8.20 19.23 -18.72
CA ARG A 690 9.29 20.21 -18.71
C ARG A 690 10.68 19.57 -18.61
N ALA A 691 10.78 18.26 -18.35
CA ALA A 691 12.04 17.50 -18.29
C ALA A 691 12.34 16.75 -19.60
N GLY A 692 13.57 16.89 -20.12
CA GLY A 692 14.04 16.20 -21.32
C GLY A 692 14.35 14.71 -21.10
N MET A 693 15.10 14.37 -20.05
CA MET A 693 15.42 12.99 -19.67
C MET A 693 15.67 12.85 -18.16
N TRP A 694 15.43 11.66 -17.62
CA TRP A 694 15.55 11.35 -16.19
C TRP A 694 15.87 9.88 -15.96
N PHE A 695 16.49 9.58 -14.82
CA PHE A 695 16.76 8.21 -14.42
C PHE A 695 15.51 7.52 -13.85
N VAL A 696 15.40 6.21 -14.07
CA VAL A 696 14.26 5.36 -13.70
C VAL A 696 14.78 4.05 -13.09
N PHE A 697 14.18 3.61 -11.98
CA PHE A 697 14.61 2.43 -11.22
C PHE A 697 13.58 1.31 -11.36
N GLY A 698 13.97 0.22 -12.04
CA GLY A 698 13.06 -0.85 -12.44
C GLY A 698 12.10 -0.44 -13.55
N LEU A 699 10.94 -1.12 -13.59
CA LEU A 699 9.93 -1.06 -14.65
C LEU A 699 8.58 -0.51 -14.16
N SER A 700 8.38 -0.42 -12.85
CA SER A 700 7.16 0.11 -12.23
C SER A 700 7.12 1.64 -12.21
N SER A 701 8.27 2.31 -12.25
CA SER A 701 8.42 3.77 -12.25
C SER A 701 8.42 4.38 -13.67
N VAL A 702 7.80 3.68 -14.64
CA VAL A 702 7.80 4.02 -16.08
C VAL A 702 6.46 4.62 -16.52
N ASP A 703 5.35 4.13 -15.97
CA ASP A 703 4.02 4.63 -16.27
C ASP A 703 3.63 5.72 -15.27
N HIS A 704 3.54 6.95 -15.76
CA HIS A 704 3.15 8.13 -14.98
C HIS A 704 1.68 8.54 -15.21
N GLY A 705 0.87 7.67 -15.83
CA GLY A 705 -0.60 7.69 -15.81
C GLY A 705 -1.33 8.83 -16.54
N SER A 706 -0.66 9.95 -16.83
CA SER A 706 -1.30 11.17 -17.36
C SER A 706 -0.42 12.06 -18.25
N SER A 707 0.80 11.62 -18.60
CA SER A 707 1.74 12.44 -19.39
C SER A 707 1.19 12.80 -20.77
N THR A 708 1.29 14.08 -21.13
CA THR A 708 0.85 14.62 -22.45
C THR A 708 1.84 14.37 -23.58
N PHE A 709 2.89 13.59 -23.32
CA PHE A 709 4.05 13.31 -24.16
C PHE A 709 4.44 11.82 -24.05
N THR A 710 5.28 11.35 -24.96
CA THR A 710 5.71 9.95 -25.06
C THR A 710 7.00 9.72 -24.26
N THR A 711 6.91 8.93 -23.19
CA THR A 711 8.07 8.44 -22.43
C THR A 711 8.65 7.19 -23.09
N VAL A 712 9.96 7.16 -23.34
CA VAL A 712 10.67 6.00 -23.89
C VAL A 712 11.87 5.64 -23.01
N LEU A 713 12.07 4.35 -22.72
CA LEU A 713 13.25 3.86 -22.00
C LEU A 713 14.42 3.56 -22.93
N THR A 714 15.63 3.66 -22.39
CA THR A 714 16.88 3.35 -23.08
C THR A 714 17.95 2.98 -22.04
N PRO A 715 18.97 2.16 -22.39
CA PRO A 715 20.14 2.04 -21.55
C PRO A 715 20.74 3.40 -21.19
N PRO A 716 21.27 3.57 -19.96
CA PRO A 716 22.02 4.76 -19.59
C PRO A 716 23.43 4.76 -20.23
N PRO A 717 24.24 5.81 -20.06
CA PRO A 717 25.61 5.88 -20.59
C PRO A 717 26.53 4.80 -19.99
N LEU A 718 26.66 3.64 -20.65
CA LEU A 718 27.43 2.47 -20.16
C LEU A 718 28.77 2.27 -20.90
N SER A 719 29.15 3.15 -21.82
CA SER A 719 30.34 3.00 -22.66
C SER A 719 31.69 3.19 -21.93
N THR A 720 31.69 3.69 -20.68
CA THR A 720 32.89 3.92 -19.87
C THR A 720 32.77 3.38 -18.44
N GLY A 721 33.91 2.95 -17.89
CA GLY A 721 33.98 2.29 -16.57
C GLY A 721 33.36 0.89 -16.54
N THR A 722 33.36 0.27 -15.36
CA THR A 722 32.75 -1.04 -15.10
C THR A 722 31.42 -0.88 -14.36
N VAL A 723 30.45 -1.78 -14.56
CA VAL A 723 29.25 -1.84 -13.71
C VAL A 723 29.61 -2.50 -12.38
N THR A 724 29.58 -1.71 -11.30
CA THR A 724 29.96 -2.11 -9.94
C THR A 724 28.79 -2.83 -9.27
N THR A 725 28.92 -4.14 -9.10
CA THR A 725 27.79 -5.05 -8.82
C THR A 725 27.24 -4.94 -7.39
N ASN A 726 28.00 -4.38 -6.46
CA ASN A 726 27.56 -4.10 -5.08
C ASN A 726 26.60 -2.89 -4.98
N ARG A 727 26.46 -2.09 -6.04
CA ARG A 727 25.56 -0.93 -6.12
C ARG A 727 24.25 -1.23 -6.85
N LEU A 728 24.06 -2.47 -7.32
CA LEU A 728 22.78 -2.94 -7.86
C LEU A 728 21.95 -3.53 -6.73
N ARG A 729 20.72 -3.04 -6.54
CA ARG A 729 19.77 -3.68 -5.63
C ARG A 729 19.32 -5.01 -6.21
N MET A 730 19.46 -6.09 -5.45
CA MET A 730 19.22 -7.45 -5.94
C MET A 730 18.44 -8.29 -4.93
N LEU A 731 17.39 -8.98 -5.37
CA LEU A 731 16.70 -9.96 -4.56
C LEU A 731 17.40 -11.31 -4.70
N GLY A 732 17.84 -11.89 -3.59
CA GLY A 732 18.50 -13.20 -3.54
C GLY A 732 17.62 -14.28 -2.93
N PHE A 733 17.86 -15.54 -3.30
CA PHE A 733 17.33 -16.71 -2.60
C PHE A 733 18.44 -17.57 -2.02
N HIS A 734 18.22 -18.07 -0.80
CA HIS A 734 19.20 -18.78 0.00
C HIS A 734 18.61 -20.05 0.61
N ILE A 735 19.47 -21.02 0.87
CA ILE A 735 19.16 -22.21 1.67
C ILE A 735 19.91 -22.10 2.99
N SER A 736 19.24 -22.33 4.12
CA SER A 736 19.88 -22.27 5.44
C SER A 736 20.95 -23.36 5.58
N ALA A 737 22.11 -23.03 6.15
CA ALA A 737 23.11 -24.03 6.52
C ALA A 737 22.59 -25.05 7.57
N ASN A 738 21.49 -24.72 8.27
CA ASN A 738 20.88 -25.55 9.30
C ASN A 738 19.74 -26.46 8.79
N THR A 739 19.28 -26.33 7.54
CA THR A 739 18.13 -27.11 7.06
C THR A 739 18.42 -28.61 7.02
N SER A 740 17.41 -29.41 7.36
CA SER A 740 17.43 -30.86 7.14
C SER A 740 16.92 -31.27 5.74
N GLN A 741 16.40 -30.31 4.96
CA GLN A 741 15.62 -30.54 3.74
C GLN A 741 16.18 -29.81 2.47
N PRO A 742 17.51 -29.71 2.25
CA PRO A 742 18.08 -28.81 1.24
C PRO A 742 17.64 -29.10 -0.20
N ARG A 743 17.20 -30.34 -0.49
CA ARG A 743 16.64 -30.72 -1.81
C ARG A 743 15.21 -30.23 -2.04
N ALA A 744 14.40 -30.14 -0.98
CA ALA A 744 13.07 -29.56 -1.05
C ALA A 744 13.19 -28.05 -1.26
N CYS A 745 14.07 -27.39 -0.49
CA CYS A 745 14.44 -26.00 -0.69
C CYS A 745 14.91 -25.73 -2.13
N TRP A 746 15.84 -26.52 -2.65
CA TRP A 746 16.29 -26.42 -4.05
C TRP A 746 15.15 -26.54 -5.07
N THR A 747 14.21 -27.46 -4.84
CA THR A 747 13.04 -27.65 -5.71
C THR A 747 12.13 -26.42 -5.72
N TRP A 748 11.96 -25.78 -4.56
CA TRP A 748 11.21 -24.51 -4.42
C TRP A 748 11.94 -23.32 -5.04
N LEU A 749 13.25 -23.16 -4.79
CA LEU A 749 14.04 -22.05 -5.37
C LEU A 749 14.09 -22.12 -6.90
N LYS A 750 14.16 -23.32 -7.49
CA LYS A 750 14.04 -23.52 -8.94
C LYS A 750 12.65 -23.16 -9.50
N HIS A 751 11.59 -23.26 -8.71
CA HIS A 751 10.27 -22.81 -9.12
C HIS A 751 10.21 -21.28 -9.15
N LEU A 752 10.60 -20.64 -8.03
CA LEU A 752 10.63 -19.18 -7.94
C LEU A 752 11.55 -18.53 -8.99
N THR A 753 12.74 -19.07 -9.26
CA THR A 753 13.65 -18.55 -10.30
C THR A 753 13.22 -18.79 -11.75
N ASN A 754 12.01 -19.36 -11.96
CA ASN A 754 11.32 -19.40 -13.25
C ASN A 754 9.91 -18.78 -13.20
N ASP A 755 9.46 -18.28 -12.05
CA ASP A 755 8.26 -17.46 -11.93
C ASP A 755 8.61 -16.00 -12.21
N THR A 756 7.69 -15.28 -12.86
CA THR A 756 7.88 -13.85 -13.19
C THR A 756 6.82 -12.94 -12.58
N SER A 757 5.84 -13.48 -11.84
CA SER A 757 4.80 -12.68 -11.21
C SER A 757 5.37 -11.91 -10.01
N GLY A 758 6.22 -12.56 -9.21
CA GLY A 758 6.79 -12.01 -7.99
C GLY A 758 7.91 -10.99 -8.18
N LEU A 759 8.03 -10.37 -9.37
CA LEU A 759 9.13 -9.46 -9.70
C LEU A 759 8.84 -7.99 -9.35
N GLN A 760 7.57 -7.60 -9.23
CA GLN A 760 7.16 -6.23 -8.83
C GLN A 760 7.88 -5.09 -9.59
N GLY A 761 8.09 -5.27 -10.89
CA GLY A 761 8.79 -4.29 -11.75
C GLY A 761 10.32 -4.38 -11.73
N LEU A 762 10.93 -5.33 -11.03
CA LEU A 762 12.37 -5.63 -11.17
C LEU A 762 12.63 -6.52 -12.40
N PHE A 763 13.85 -6.46 -12.94
CA PHE A 763 14.25 -7.33 -14.05
C PHE A 763 14.61 -8.74 -13.54
N PRO A 764 14.32 -9.81 -14.29
CA PRO A 764 14.71 -11.17 -13.92
C PRO A 764 16.23 -11.36 -14.01
N ALA A 765 16.86 -11.92 -12.97
CA ALA A 765 18.28 -12.27 -13.02
C ALA A 765 18.58 -13.46 -13.96
N ASN A 766 17.57 -14.31 -14.22
CA ASN A 766 17.60 -15.41 -15.18
C ASN A 766 17.25 -14.87 -16.58
N ARG A 767 18.27 -14.65 -17.43
CA ARG A 767 18.09 -13.96 -18.74
C ARG A 767 17.13 -14.67 -19.71
N ALA A 768 16.84 -15.95 -19.49
CA ALA A 768 15.91 -16.73 -20.30
C ALA A 768 14.42 -16.37 -20.08
N LEU A 769 14.08 -15.58 -19.06
CA LEU A 769 12.70 -15.19 -18.77
C LEU A 769 12.23 -13.95 -19.54
N ILE A 770 13.15 -13.13 -20.05
CA ILE A 770 12.86 -11.82 -20.67
C ILE A 770 11.96 -11.92 -21.89
N THR A 771 12.18 -12.90 -22.76
CA THR A 771 11.37 -13.11 -23.96
C THR A 771 9.94 -13.56 -23.67
N ASN A 772 9.62 -13.84 -22.40
CA ASN A 772 8.33 -14.34 -21.95
C ASN A 772 7.55 -13.28 -21.14
N GLN A 773 8.13 -12.10 -20.90
CA GLN A 773 7.49 -10.99 -20.19
C GLN A 773 6.96 -9.94 -21.17
N THR A 774 5.82 -9.33 -20.82
CA THR A 774 5.43 -8.04 -21.39
C THR A 774 6.28 -6.98 -20.70
N LEU A 775 7.10 -6.27 -21.47
CA LEU A 775 8.02 -5.23 -20.96
C LEU A 775 7.65 -3.88 -21.60
N PRO A 776 7.88 -2.75 -20.90
CA PRO A 776 7.78 -1.41 -21.50
C PRO A 776 8.72 -1.24 -22.70
N ASP A 777 8.38 -0.35 -23.63
CA ASP A 777 9.22 -0.07 -24.80
C ASP A 777 10.61 0.43 -24.36
N GLY A 778 11.65 -0.18 -24.93
CA GLY A 778 13.06 0.06 -24.58
C GLY A 778 13.61 -0.74 -23.40
N ALA A 779 12.78 -1.29 -22.50
CA ALA A 779 13.25 -2.05 -21.33
C ALA A 779 14.08 -3.30 -21.71
N ALA A 780 13.74 -3.96 -22.81
CA ALA A 780 14.52 -5.10 -23.33
C ALA A 780 15.93 -4.69 -23.80
N GLU A 781 16.11 -3.44 -24.26
CA GLU A 781 17.42 -2.89 -24.62
C GLU A 781 18.24 -2.53 -23.38
N VAL A 782 17.61 -1.91 -22.36
CA VAL A 782 18.22 -1.67 -21.04
C VAL A 782 18.87 -2.94 -20.50
N TYR A 783 18.11 -4.05 -20.44
CA TYR A 783 18.67 -5.31 -19.96
C TYR A 783 19.78 -5.84 -20.85
N ALA A 784 19.63 -5.81 -22.18
CA ALA A 784 20.66 -6.32 -23.10
C ALA A 784 22.02 -5.62 -22.92
N ALA A 785 22.01 -4.31 -22.71
CA ALA A 785 23.21 -3.53 -22.42
C ALA A 785 23.82 -3.89 -21.05
N TYR A 786 22.98 -4.11 -20.02
CA TYR A 786 23.45 -4.56 -18.72
C TYR A 786 23.95 -6.00 -18.71
N ASP A 787 23.35 -6.94 -19.46
CA ASP A 787 23.83 -8.32 -19.58
C ASP A 787 25.22 -8.39 -20.24
N GLU A 788 25.47 -7.55 -21.26
CA GLU A 788 26.80 -7.41 -21.88
C GLU A 788 27.82 -6.83 -20.88
N ALA A 789 27.46 -5.77 -20.14
CA ALA A 789 28.36 -5.14 -19.16
C ALA A 789 28.65 -6.05 -17.95
N LEU A 790 27.64 -6.73 -17.42
CA LEU A 790 27.72 -7.64 -16.27
C LEU A 790 28.36 -8.99 -16.65
N SER A 791 28.39 -9.36 -17.93
CA SER A 791 29.18 -10.49 -18.43
C SER A 791 30.67 -10.14 -18.59
N GLN A 792 31.04 -8.85 -18.56
CA GLN A 792 32.42 -8.36 -18.63
C GLN A 792 32.99 -7.89 -17.28
N SER A 793 32.12 -7.52 -16.33
CA SER A 793 32.54 -7.03 -15.00
C SER A 793 33.19 -8.13 -14.15
N THR A 794 34.30 -7.80 -13.48
CA THR A 794 35.05 -8.75 -12.63
C THR A 794 34.57 -8.72 -11.19
N ALA A 795 34.24 -9.90 -10.65
CA ALA A 795 33.83 -10.10 -9.27
C ALA A 795 34.79 -9.44 -8.26
N THR A 796 34.37 -8.32 -7.70
CA THR A 796 35.06 -7.64 -6.59
C THR A 796 34.05 -7.41 -5.47
N LEU A 797 34.12 -8.23 -4.43
CA LEU A 797 33.42 -7.96 -3.18
C LEU A 797 34.21 -6.86 -2.45
N THR A 798 33.61 -5.67 -2.33
CA THR A 798 34.11 -4.58 -1.49
C THR A 798 33.22 -4.43 -0.27
N ASN A 799 33.82 -4.21 0.91
CA ASN A 799 33.08 -3.92 2.14
C ASN A 799 32.59 -2.45 2.18
N ASP A 800 32.13 -1.90 1.05
CA ASP A 800 31.59 -0.53 0.98
C ASP A 800 30.38 -0.33 1.89
N ALA A 801 29.65 -1.40 2.24
CA ALA A 801 28.52 -1.40 3.18
C ALA A 801 28.90 -1.03 4.63
N MET A 802 30.20 -1.00 4.97
CA MET A 802 30.69 -0.48 6.25
C MET A 802 30.75 1.05 6.30
N ILE A 803 30.65 1.74 5.15
CA ILE A 803 30.76 3.19 5.05
C ILE A 803 29.36 3.81 4.95
N ASP A 804 29.02 4.58 5.99
CA ASP A 804 27.92 5.53 5.92
C ASP A 804 28.31 6.73 5.03
N TYR A 805 27.48 7.00 4.04
CA TYR A 805 27.67 8.08 3.07
C TYR A 805 26.94 9.38 3.44
N PHE A 806 26.21 9.44 4.56
CA PHE A 806 25.49 10.63 5.03
C PHE A 806 26.35 11.91 4.96
N TRP A 807 27.55 11.88 5.53
CA TRP A 807 28.44 13.05 5.55
C TRP A 807 28.97 13.43 4.17
N PHE A 808 29.26 12.45 3.30
CA PHE A 808 29.65 12.68 1.91
C PHE A 808 28.53 13.38 1.15
N LEU A 809 27.30 12.87 1.26
CA LEU A 809 26.12 13.39 0.56
C LEU A 809 25.73 14.77 1.08
N ARG A 810 25.81 15.01 2.40
CA ARG A 810 25.67 16.34 3.01
C ARG A 810 26.70 17.34 2.50
N ALA A 811 27.94 16.92 2.28
CA ALA A 811 28.98 17.77 1.71
C ALA A 811 28.68 18.13 0.25
N VAL A 812 28.21 17.18 -0.58
CA VAL A 812 27.79 17.47 -1.97
C VAL A 812 26.57 18.39 -2.00
N ASP A 813 25.60 18.20 -1.11
CA ASP A 813 24.39 19.05 -0.99
C ASP A 813 24.73 20.49 -0.58
N ARG A 814 25.54 20.68 0.48
CA ARG A 814 26.01 22.02 0.86
C ARG A 814 26.84 22.68 -0.25
N ALA A 815 27.67 21.90 -0.95
CA ALA A 815 28.44 22.40 -2.09
C ALA A 815 27.55 22.77 -3.29
N LEU A 816 26.44 22.06 -3.52
CA LEU A 816 25.39 22.41 -4.49
C LEU A 816 24.67 23.72 -4.11
N GLN A 817 24.42 23.92 -2.83
CA GLN A 817 23.85 25.17 -2.27
C GLN A 817 24.85 26.35 -2.25
N GLY A 818 26.17 26.10 -2.32
CA GLY A 818 27.21 27.12 -2.52
C GLY A 818 28.39 27.12 -1.54
N ALA A 819 28.52 26.10 -0.68
CA ALA A 819 29.72 25.90 0.14
C ALA A 819 30.95 25.49 -0.70
N ASP A 820 32.15 25.53 -0.11
CA ASP A 820 33.36 25.03 -0.76
C ASP A 820 33.41 23.50 -0.68
N LEU A 821 33.35 22.85 -1.86
CA LEU A 821 33.32 21.39 -1.97
C LEU A 821 34.55 20.71 -1.35
N ALA A 822 35.72 21.32 -1.41
CA ALA A 822 36.95 20.72 -0.90
C ALA A 822 37.07 20.85 0.63
N GLU A 823 36.46 21.89 1.22
CA GLU A 823 36.34 22.05 2.68
C GLU A 823 35.30 21.07 3.24
N GLU A 824 34.09 21.03 2.68
CA GLU A 824 33.02 20.13 3.14
C GLU A 824 33.38 18.63 2.95
N LEU A 825 34.05 18.24 1.85
CA LEU A 825 34.50 16.86 1.66
C LEU A 825 35.67 16.46 2.60
N ALA A 826 36.48 17.42 3.06
CA ALA A 826 37.53 17.15 4.05
C ALA A 826 36.94 16.97 5.46
N ASP A 827 35.90 17.71 5.81
CA ASP A 827 35.13 17.47 7.04
C ASP A 827 34.35 16.15 6.96
N ALA A 828 33.74 15.82 5.81
CA ALA A 828 33.07 14.54 5.59
C ALA A 828 34.02 13.33 5.71
N GLN A 829 35.23 13.43 5.15
CA GLN A 829 36.30 12.44 5.34
C GLN A 829 36.56 12.24 6.84
N THR A 830 36.76 13.35 7.57
CA THR A 830 37.13 13.37 8.99
C THR A 830 36.03 12.79 9.90
N LEU A 831 34.76 13.03 9.60
CA LEU A 831 33.61 12.46 10.34
C LEU A 831 33.45 10.96 10.06
N THR A 832 33.64 10.56 8.80
CA THR A 832 33.52 9.15 8.36
C THR A 832 34.68 8.28 8.89
N GLU A 833 35.89 8.82 8.99
CA GLU A 833 37.02 8.16 9.66
C GLU A 833 36.72 7.93 11.15
N GLN A 834 36.18 8.93 11.86
CA GLN A 834 35.76 8.78 13.26
C GLN A 834 34.64 7.74 13.44
N TYR A 835 33.72 7.65 12.48
CA TYR A 835 32.63 6.67 12.49
C TYR A 835 33.15 5.25 12.37
N LEU A 836 34.05 4.98 11.42
CA LEU A 836 34.68 3.68 11.25
C LEU A 836 35.52 3.28 12.48
N ASP A 837 36.28 4.23 13.06
CA ASP A 837 37.00 4.02 14.32
C ASP A 837 36.03 3.63 15.46
N CYS A 838 34.87 4.29 15.56
CA CYS A 838 33.86 4.00 16.59
C CYS A 838 33.19 2.63 16.41
N VAL A 839 32.70 2.32 15.20
CA VAL A 839 32.00 1.06 14.89
C VAL A 839 32.95 -0.14 15.03
N SER A 840 34.25 0.03 14.79
CA SER A 840 35.26 -1.01 15.02
C SER A 840 35.39 -1.48 16.50
N GLY A 841 34.75 -0.78 17.44
CA GLY A 841 34.73 -1.08 18.86
C GLY A 841 33.49 -1.83 19.38
N ASP A 842 32.88 -2.70 18.57
CA ASP A 842 31.62 -3.43 18.89
C ASP A 842 30.46 -2.49 19.31
N THR A 843 30.40 -1.28 18.72
CA THR A 843 29.36 -0.27 19.01
C THR A 843 28.43 -0.09 17.81
N ASP A 844 27.14 0.03 18.09
CA ASP A 844 26.08 0.23 17.10
C ASP A 844 26.30 1.48 16.22
N GLY A 845 25.95 1.37 14.93
CA GLY A 845 26.18 2.40 13.92
C GLY A 845 25.45 3.71 14.22
N ALA A 846 24.14 3.68 14.48
CA ALA A 846 23.37 4.89 14.79
C ALA A 846 23.85 5.55 16.09
N THR A 847 24.25 4.73 17.07
CA THR A 847 24.87 5.15 18.33
C THR A 847 26.23 5.83 18.13
N CYS A 848 27.06 5.34 17.20
CA CYS A 848 28.31 5.98 16.82
C CYS A 848 28.09 7.30 16.06
N ALA A 849 27.22 7.29 15.04
CA ALA A 849 26.92 8.46 14.23
C ALA A 849 26.42 9.64 15.09
N THR A 850 25.45 9.39 15.98
CA THR A 850 24.89 10.42 16.88
C THR A 850 25.90 10.94 17.92
N GLN A 851 26.95 10.17 18.26
CA GLN A 851 28.02 10.64 19.15
C GLN A 851 29.04 11.55 18.47
N ILE A 852 29.26 11.33 17.17
CA ILE A 852 30.21 12.09 16.35
C ILE A 852 29.55 13.36 15.81
N ASP A 853 28.29 13.24 15.41
CA ASP A 853 27.49 14.30 14.82
C ASP A 853 26.08 14.32 15.46
N PRO A 854 25.83 15.22 16.43
CA PRO A 854 24.52 15.34 17.06
C PRO A 854 23.41 15.86 16.13
N GLU A 855 23.73 16.32 14.92
CA GLU A 855 22.78 16.75 13.87
C GLU A 855 22.55 15.66 12.81
N TYR A 856 22.94 14.41 13.11
CA TYR A 856 22.79 13.25 12.22
C TYR A 856 21.33 12.81 12.05
N ASN A 857 20.84 12.81 10.81
CA ASN A 857 19.53 12.29 10.38
C ASN A 857 19.62 11.36 9.16
N GLY A 858 20.70 10.57 9.07
CA GLY A 858 20.91 9.51 8.09
C GLY A 858 20.21 8.20 8.49
N LEU A 859 20.98 7.16 8.81
CA LEU A 859 20.50 5.82 9.15
C LEU A 859 19.58 5.79 10.39
N ARG A 860 18.37 5.25 10.22
CA ARG A 860 17.52 4.64 11.26
C ARG A 860 16.78 3.43 10.69
#